data_AF-A0A316S2A0-F1
#
_entry.id   AF-A0A316S2A0-F1
#
_cell.length_a   1.000
_cell.length_b   1.000
_cell.length_c   1.000
_cell.angle_alpha   90.00
_cell.angle_beta   90.00
_cell.angle_gamma   90.00
#
_symmetry.space_group_name_H-M   'P 1'
#
loop_
_entity.id
_entity.type
_entity.pdbx_description
1 polymer ?
#
loop_
_entity_poly.entity_id
_entity_poly.type
_entity_poly.pdbx_seq_one_letter_code
_entity_poly.pdbx_strand_id
1 'polypeptide(L)'
;MNLKTNKLTAGLLAVILLLSVIPFSVPVSAAENEPVLTIGTPAELQAFADAVNSGESYEGKTVTLTANIDLGGESNPWTAIGTSANPFKGTFDGGYHVISGLYIASGSAVGLFGEVNGGTVQNLVVRGEVNGTSNAAGVIGKLTAGQVRNCGNEASVSGGANIGGVVGAVNGAGTVSGCYNKGTVSGTTGYIGGVTGQHWRAGRVENCYNVGTVTGPATVGGVTGGHKASSPVLEHCYNAGNVVDSAGNGNNVGAVIGASRGSCTDCFYLSGTGTDGKCTAVDTLSAAQLGEAFTDGDGIPALAWESSVCGDEPVRPSYTEKTELSAQLAAYIRAAVASARKQGGIEGSLLGNEKYLSGVSSTATDWMALAMGRFGYRSNGTYSYMIDDGDGYAAYLAAMRAYIEKAYADNGGILHRVKATEWHRAVVAIAALGGDPTAFGNYNGQPINLIADGSYNCVLRDGPGTQGLNGWIWGLISMDTGMYPVPDDAKYPRATFITEILKMQLTDGVQGNAYGGWVLGGYGTASDVDMTAMAIQALAPYYNDDTVYTYTNGNSKTEVSKTVRQCVDEALDRLGSLLNEAGGFTSWNTDNVESIAQVLVALCAVGIDPAKDARFITRDGKTLLDGLLRFRLSDGGFCHVVNGGWNSMANDQATYALVAYWRFENGMSALYDMRADAGDAADACRAAMAAIEAAYDSSAADYKAQLKQALALFRAVPEAERRYVRNYSALASAIALVGGEAALDTDAPYVTSISVTQVPNRTSYFAGETFDPAGLVVKAVYNDGHSEELNDYRLSVTGELSLGDGTVYVLHGMLKTSFSIEIREKMPWQGAGTPDDPYRIGTAAELKALADRVNAGAPFTGNVFLLTGNLDLSEYPDWVPIGRSSAKQFDGIFDGQGYALDNLYSNAGGLFGYVGSNAVIRNVGVASGEIGSDNRSFIGAIAGWSNGADFINCWNGADIRCSGWSGGIVGTVRDGGDSIIRGCYNIGSVTARDGAVGGIVGHLSAGGNGTSVHVTVSACYNMGIVTADDNAGGIAGRVQAGNEIRNCYNAGKVTVTGMNILDGAGGIASLVTSGNEVSGCYYDAGQTACGVSSGEDTATARTAEEMRSDSFLALLGDSFKRDAYALVNGGYPLLTWQSTEDADSIDRVAEMIAAIGTVTLDSEDAVRAARAAYDALPEELQANVSNHAVLTAAEAALEALHRETETETE
;
A
#
# COMPACT_ATOMS: atom_id res chain seq x y z
N MET A 1 41.31 -62.60 -78.63
CA MET A 1 42.17 -62.05 -79.70
C MET A 1 42.72 -60.72 -79.20
N ASN A 2 44.04 -60.64 -79.02
CA ASN A 2 44.90 -59.45 -78.90
C ASN A 2 44.55 -58.37 -77.86
N LEU A 3 45.40 -58.17 -76.83
CA LEU A 3 46.61 -57.29 -76.85
C LEU A 3 46.22 -55.83 -77.16
N LYS A 4 46.65 -54.80 -76.43
CA LYS A 4 47.58 -54.62 -75.32
C LYS A 4 47.61 -53.09 -75.07
N THR A 5 47.99 -52.67 -73.85
CA THR A 5 48.75 -51.43 -73.50
C THR A 5 48.12 -50.05 -73.77
N ASN A 6 48.27 -49.00 -72.95
CA ASN A 6 49.11 -48.65 -71.77
C ASN A 6 48.42 -47.44 -71.09
N LYS A 7 48.20 -47.41 -69.77
CA LYS A 7 49.07 -46.95 -68.65
C LYS A 7 49.42 -45.45 -68.63
N LEU A 8 49.34 -44.93 -67.38
CA LEU A 8 49.71 -43.59 -66.83
C LEU A 8 48.56 -42.56 -66.92
N THR A 9 47.96 -42.01 -65.86
CA THR A 9 48.30 -41.83 -64.42
C THR A 9 47.03 -41.37 -63.66
N ALA A 10 47.00 -41.56 -62.33
CA ALA A 10 46.08 -41.00 -61.33
C ALA A 10 44.70 -41.70 -61.13
N GLY A 11 44.56 -42.42 -60.02
CA GLY A 11 43.31 -43.05 -59.59
C GLY A 11 43.51 -44.32 -58.78
N LEU A 12 44.19 -44.25 -57.63
CA LEU A 12 44.32 -45.35 -56.68
C LEU A 12 43.73 -44.90 -55.32
N LEU A 13 42.41 -44.76 -55.28
CA LEU A 13 41.64 -44.61 -54.03
C LEU A 13 40.18 -45.05 -54.27
N ALA A 14 39.96 -46.26 -54.79
CA ALA A 14 38.61 -46.82 -55.03
C ALA A 14 38.65 -48.34 -55.23
N VAL A 15 39.01 -49.13 -54.21
CA VAL A 15 38.67 -50.56 -54.09
C VAL A 15 38.55 -50.89 -52.61
N ILE A 16 37.32 -50.87 -52.08
CA ILE A 16 36.69 -51.75 -51.07
C ILE A 16 35.29 -51.14 -50.87
N LEU A 17 34.39 -51.48 -51.79
CA LEU A 17 32.97 -51.19 -51.77
C LEU A 17 32.31 -52.34 -52.54
N LEU A 18 31.22 -52.89 -51.98
CA LEU A 18 30.44 -54.07 -52.38
C LEU A 18 30.81 -55.41 -51.71
N LEU A 19 30.28 -55.61 -50.49
CA LEU A 19 29.71 -56.88 -50.01
C LEU A 19 28.96 -56.64 -48.68
N SER A 20 27.69 -56.22 -48.74
CA SER A 20 26.76 -56.35 -47.58
C SER A 20 25.31 -56.09 -48.00
N VAL A 21 24.62 -57.09 -48.56
CA VAL A 21 23.14 -57.07 -48.65
C VAL A 21 22.58 -58.51 -48.59
N ILE A 22 21.75 -58.78 -47.57
CA ILE A 22 20.38 -59.36 -47.60
C ILE A 22 20.06 -60.01 -46.23
N PRO A 23 18.82 -59.85 -45.70
CA PRO A 23 18.51 -59.75 -44.27
C PRO A 23 17.79 -60.97 -43.69
N PHE A 24 17.73 -61.04 -42.36
CA PHE A 24 16.70 -61.81 -41.63
C PHE A 24 15.84 -60.83 -40.83
N SER A 25 14.54 -60.86 -41.11
CA SER A 25 13.49 -60.02 -40.56
C SER A 25 12.89 -60.62 -39.29
N VAL A 26 12.68 -59.76 -38.28
CA VAL A 26 11.67 -59.90 -37.22
C VAL A 26 10.77 -58.67 -37.36
N PRO A 27 9.44 -58.78 -37.31
CA PRO A 27 8.56 -57.73 -37.79
C PRO A 27 8.52 -56.57 -36.79
N VAL A 28 9.07 -55.42 -37.18
CA VAL A 28 8.63 -54.13 -36.66
C VAL A 28 7.37 -53.78 -37.43
N SER A 29 6.23 -53.74 -36.74
CA SER A 29 5.03 -53.14 -37.30
C SER A 29 5.34 -51.68 -37.61
N ALA A 30 5.09 -51.28 -38.85
CA ALA A 30 5.09 -49.90 -39.27
C ALA A 30 4.22 -49.09 -38.31
N ALA A 31 4.84 -48.18 -37.56
CA ALA A 31 4.20 -46.95 -37.13
C ALA A 31 4.62 -45.89 -38.16
N GLU A 32 3.62 -45.20 -38.68
CA GLU A 32 3.72 -44.20 -39.72
C GLU A 32 4.72 -43.09 -39.32
N ASN A 33 5.44 -42.55 -40.31
CA ASN A 33 6.32 -41.39 -40.16
C ASN A 33 5.50 -40.17 -39.67
N GLU A 34 5.41 -39.99 -38.36
CA GLU A 34 5.02 -38.72 -37.74
C GLU A 34 6.13 -37.70 -37.97
N PRO A 35 5.82 -36.41 -38.24
CA PRO A 35 6.81 -35.40 -38.54
C PRO A 35 7.73 -35.14 -37.34
N VAL A 36 9.04 -35.27 -37.54
CA VAL A 36 10.07 -34.79 -36.60
C VAL A 36 9.90 -33.27 -36.49
N LEU A 37 9.61 -32.76 -35.30
CA LEU A 37 9.61 -31.32 -35.06
C LEU A 37 11.05 -30.83 -35.01
N THR A 38 11.44 -29.93 -35.90
CA THR A 38 12.77 -29.33 -35.93
C THR A 38 12.77 -27.94 -35.31
N ILE A 39 13.81 -27.61 -34.56
CA ILE A 39 14.00 -26.31 -33.90
C ILE A 39 15.35 -25.73 -34.35
N GLY A 40 15.32 -24.61 -35.06
CA GLY A 40 16.51 -23.90 -35.53
C GLY A 40 16.69 -22.51 -34.92
N THR A 41 15.72 -22.01 -34.16
CA THR A 41 15.74 -20.66 -33.60
C THR A 41 15.33 -20.63 -32.12
N PRO A 42 15.76 -19.60 -31.34
CA PRO A 42 15.31 -19.42 -29.95
C PRO A 42 13.78 -19.31 -29.83
N ALA A 43 13.11 -18.67 -30.80
CA ALA A 43 11.65 -18.51 -30.79
C ALA A 43 10.92 -19.84 -30.94
N GLU A 44 11.40 -20.73 -31.81
CA GLU A 44 10.84 -22.09 -31.95
C GLU A 44 11.06 -22.91 -30.68
N LEU A 45 12.22 -22.75 -30.01
CA LEU A 45 12.50 -23.43 -28.76
C LEU A 45 11.58 -22.94 -27.62
N GLN A 46 11.33 -21.63 -27.55
CA GLN A 46 10.37 -21.06 -26.61
C GLN A 46 8.94 -21.55 -26.89
N ALA A 47 8.51 -21.56 -28.15
CA ALA A 47 7.19 -22.08 -28.51
C ALA A 47 7.01 -23.56 -28.14
N PHE A 48 8.08 -24.37 -28.29
CA PHE A 48 8.10 -25.74 -27.81
C PHE A 48 7.97 -25.83 -26.29
N ALA A 49 8.69 -24.99 -25.54
CA ALA A 49 8.57 -24.93 -24.08
C ALA A 49 7.15 -24.57 -23.64
N ASP A 50 6.54 -23.56 -24.26
CA ASP A 50 5.17 -23.10 -23.97
C ASP A 50 4.13 -24.18 -24.28
N ALA A 51 4.30 -24.91 -25.39
CA ALA A 51 3.43 -26.04 -25.75
C ALA A 51 3.48 -27.15 -24.68
N VAL A 52 4.68 -27.54 -24.24
CA VAL A 52 4.84 -28.53 -23.16
C VAL A 52 4.18 -28.03 -21.88
N ASN A 53 4.46 -26.78 -21.50
CA ASN A 53 3.97 -26.21 -20.25
C ASN A 53 2.45 -26.00 -20.24
N SER A 54 1.82 -25.86 -21.40
CA SER A 54 0.36 -25.78 -21.56
C SER A 54 -0.36 -27.13 -21.65
N GLY A 55 0.37 -28.25 -21.76
CA GLY A 55 -0.19 -29.60 -21.64
C GLY A 55 0.19 -30.59 -22.74
N GLU A 56 0.88 -30.17 -23.80
CA GLU A 56 1.33 -31.06 -24.87
C GLU A 56 2.53 -31.90 -24.42
N SER A 57 2.31 -33.18 -24.11
CA SER A 57 3.37 -34.01 -23.49
C SER A 57 4.49 -34.49 -24.44
N TYR A 58 4.24 -34.47 -25.76
CA TYR A 58 5.10 -35.04 -26.81
C TYR A 58 5.42 -36.54 -26.66
N GLU A 59 4.63 -37.30 -25.88
CA GLU A 59 4.82 -38.74 -25.73
C GLU A 59 4.86 -39.45 -27.11
N GLY A 60 5.91 -40.23 -27.35
CA GLY A 60 6.15 -40.91 -28.63
C GLY A 60 6.67 -40.05 -29.78
N LYS A 61 6.84 -38.73 -29.59
CA LYS A 61 7.34 -37.80 -30.62
C LYS A 61 8.82 -37.46 -30.41
N THR A 62 9.51 -37.11 -31.51
CA THR A 62 10.90 -36.63 -31.49
C THR A 62 10.97 -35.17 -31.90
N VAL A 63 11.71 -34.39 -31.12
CA VAL A 63 12.02 -32.98 -31.35
C VAL A 63 13.53 -32.86 -31.52
N THR A 64 13.99 -32.19 -32.58
CA THR A 64 15.42 -32.17 -32.94
C THR A 64 15.92 -30.74 -33.16
N LEU A 65 17.05 -30.38 -32.53
CA LEU A 65 17.73 -29.12 -32.84
C LEU A 65 18.45 -29.21 -34.19
N THR A 66 18.41 -28.13 -34.96
CA THR A 66 19.11 -28.02 -36.25
C THR A 66 20.17 -26.91 -36.27
N ALA A 67 20.35 -26.20 -35.16
CA ALA A 67 21.33 -25.14 -34.99
C ALA A 67 21.74 -25.00 -33.52
N ASN A 68 22.90 -24.38 -33.30
CA ASN A 68 23.25 -23.83 -31.99
C ASN A 68 22.29 -22.67 -31.68
N ILE A 69 21.83 -22.55 -30.45
CA ILE A 69 20.82 -21.55 -30.02
C ILE A 69 21.38 -20.78 -28.83
N ASP A 70 21.38 -19.45 -28.91
CA ASP A 70 21.62 -18.59 -27.76
C ASP A 70 20.27 -18.09 -27.23
N LEU A 71 20.01 -18.34 -25.95
CA LEU A 71 18.79 -17.91 -25.28
C LEU A 71 18.83 -16.45 -24.86
N GLY A 72 19.97 -15.77 -24.88
CA GLY A 72 20.07 -14.33 -24.60
C GLY A 72 20.47 -13.95 -23.16
N GLY A 73 20.68 -14.93 -22.27
CA GLY A 73 21.20 -14.69 -20.92
C GLY A 73 20.19 -14.02 -20.00
N GLU A 74 20.69 -13.22 -19.05
CA GLU A 74 19.88 -12.46 -18.09
C GLU A 74 18.82 -11.58 -18.75
N SER A 75 19.14 -11.06 -19.93
CA SER A 75 18.28 -10.29 -20.81
C SER A 75 17.14 -11.08 -21.47
N ASN A 76 17.05 -12.39 -21.26
CA ASN A 76 15.92 -13.20 -21.71
C ASN A 76 15.77 -14.44 -20.81
N PRO A 77 15.23 -14.26 -19.58
CA PRO A 77 15.12 -15.33 -18.60
C PRO A 77 14.33 -16.54 -19.14
N TRP A 78 14.87 -17.74 -18.93
CA TRP A 78 14.31 -18.97 -19.46
C TRP A 78 13.21 -19.55 -18.56
N THR A 79 12.09 -19.92 -19.17
CA THR A 79 11.08 -20.76 -18.51
C THR A 79 11.35 -22.22 -18.85
N ALA A 80 11.61 -23.03 -17.83
CA ALA A 80 11.98 -24.44 -17.99
C ALA A 80 10.92 -25.25 -18.77
N ILE A 81 11.38 -26.18 -19.61
CA ILE A 81 10.51 -27.07 -20.37
C ILE A 81 9.97 -28.18 -19.46
N GLY A 82 8.65 -28.23 -19.31
CA GLY A 82 7.96 -29.22 -18.49
C GLY A 82 7.84 -28.80 -17.03
N THR A 83 6.63 -28.92 -16.49
CA THR A 83 6.32 -28.64 -15.09
C THR A 83 5.89 -29.91 -14.36
N SER A 84 5.72 -29.83 -13.04
CA SER A 84 5.16 -30.95 -12.27
C SER A 84 3.74 -31.34 -12.69
N ALA A 85 2.94 -30.40 -13.20
CA ALA A 85 1.61 -30.66 -13.75
C ALA A 85 1.67 -31.22 -15.18
N ASN A 86 2.57 -30.68 -16.00
CA ASN A 86 2.73 -31.01 -17.41
C ASN A 86 4.19 -31.39 -17.72
N PRO A 87 4.63 -32.62 -17.34
CA PRO A 87 6.03 -33.03 -17.57
C PRO A 87 6.27 -33.40 -19.03
N PHE A 88 7.51 -33.20 -19.51
CA PHE A 88 7.91 -33.65 -20.84
C PHE A 88 8.06 -35.18 -20.90
N LYS A 89 7.49 -35.80 -21.94
CA LYS A 89 7.48 -37.26 -22.13
C LYS A 89 8.01 -37.74 -23.50
N GLY A 90 8.40 -36.81 -24.37
CA GLY A 90 8.93 -37.13 -25.71
C GLY A 90 10.42 -37.43 -25.74
N THR A 91 10.99 -37.44 -26.95
CA THR A 91 12.44 -37.44 -27.18
C THR A 91 12.89 -36.06 -27.65
N PHE A 92 13.81 -35.44 -26.91
CA PHE A 92 14.51 -34.22 -27.33
C PHE A 92 15.93 -34.60 -27.73
N ASP A 93 16.23 -34.52 -29.03
CA ASP A 93 17.55 -34.77 -29.59
C ASP A 93 18.22 -33.44 -29.93
N GLY A 94 19.22 -33.04 -29.16
CA GLY A 94 19.98 -31.82 -29.43
C GLY A 94 20.85 -31.89 -30.69
N GLY A 95 20.98 -33.03 -31.35
CA GLY A 95 21.79 -33.14 -32.57
C GLY A 95 23.27 -32.77 -32.38
N TYR A 96 23.77 -32.83 -31.14
CA TYR A 96 25.05 -32.33 -30.67
C TYR A 96 25.23 -30.81 -30.78
N HIS A 97 24.13 -30.06 -30.89
CA HIS A 97 24.14 -28.60 -30.82
C HIS A 97 24.32 -28.10 -29.38
N VAL A 98 24.58 -26.80 -29.27
CA VAL A 98 24.76 -26.05 -28.02
C VAL A 98 23.56 -25.14 -27.81
N ILE A 99 22.96 -25.21 -26.62
CA ILE A 99 22.09 -24.16 -26.09
C ILE A 99 22.92 -23.31 -25.13
N SER A 100 23.19 -22.07 -25.50
CA SER A 100 23.91 -21.10 -24.68
C SER A 100 23.00 -19.99 -24.15
N GLY A 101 23.51 -19.16 -23.23
CA GLY A 101 22.74 -18.05 -22.68
C GLY A 101 21.54 -18.48 -21.83
N LEU A 102 21.51 -19.73 -21.33
CA LEU A 102 20.48 -20.14 -20.37
C LEU A 102 20.59 -19.26 -19.12
N TYR A 103 19.50 -18.62 -18.70
CA TYR A 103 19.46 -17.88 -17.44
C TYR A 103 18.18 -18.18 -16.68
N ILE A 104 18.29 -18.65 -15.45
CA ILE A 104 17.17 -18.86 -14.54
C ILE A 104 17.50 -18.18 -13.21
N ALA A 105 16.74 -17.15 -12.85
CA ALA A 105 16.98 -16.35 -11.65
C ALA A 105 16.58 -17.06 -10.34
N SER A 106 15.47 -17.80 -10.35
CA SER A 106 15.01 -18.63 -9.22
C SER A 106 13.99 -19.68 -9.66
N GLY A 107 13.80 -20.73 -8.86
CA GLY A 107 12.70 -21.68 -9.04
C GLY A 107 12.98 -23.09 -8.52
N SER A 108 11.96 -23.93 -8.44
CA SER A 108 12.08 -25.34 -8.03
C SER A 108 11.81 -26.27 -9.21
N ALA A 109 12.57 -27.37 -9.32
CA ALA A 109 12.58 -28.24 -10.49
C ALA A 109 12.90 -27.43 -11.76
N VAL A 110 14.12 -26.89 -11.82
CA VAL A 110 14.56 -25.96 -12.86
C VAL A 110 15.86 -26.38 -13.54
N GLY A 111 15.94 -26.04 -14.82
CA GLY A 111 17.03 -26.26 -15.78
C GLY A 111 16.52 -25.91 -17.16
N LEU A 112 17.24 -26.30 -18.23
CA LEU A 112 16.64 -26.22 -19.58
C LEU A 112 15.26 -26.92 -19.59
N PHE A 113 15.20 -28.10 -18.96
CA PHE A 113 13.97 -28.81 -18.62
C PHE A 113 13.70 -28.75 -17.11
N GLY A 114 12.45 -28.53 -16.74
CA GLY A 114 12.01 -28.55 -15.35
C GLY A 114 11.76 -29.97 -14.86
N GLU A 115 10.82 -30.66 -15.50
CA GLU A 115 10.51 -32.07 -15.21
C GLU A 115 10.36 -32.95 -16.48
N VAL A 116 11.07 -34.08 -16.49
CA VAL A 116 10.97 -35.14 -17.50
C VAL A 116 10.43 -36.42 -16.85
N ASN A 117 9.40 -37.03 -17.46
CA ASN A 117 8.76 -38.23 -16.94
C ASN A 117 8.43 -39.25 -18.05
N GLY A 118 9.35 -40.18 -18.28
CA GLY A 118 9.26 -41.21 -19.31
C GLY A 118 9.93 -40.83 -20.64
N GLY A 119 10.35 -39.57 -20.78
CA GLY A 119 11.01 -39.05 -21.97
C GLY A 119 12.52 -39.29 -22.04
N THR A 120 13.11 -38.87 -23.15
CA THR A 120 14.56 -38.92 -23.42
C THR A 120 15.07 -37.52 -23.76
N VAL A 121 16.18 -37.10 -23.14
CA VAL A 121 16.93 -35.89 -23.54
C VAL A 121 18.34 -36.34 -23.92
N GLN A 122 18.78 -36.01 -25.13
CA GLN A 122 20.07 -36.50 -25.62
C GLN A 122 20.84 -35.52 -26.51
N ASN A 123 22.15 -35.78 -26.66
CA ASN A 123 23.05 -35.13 -27.63
C ASN A 123 23.03 -33.60 -27.56
N LEU A 124 23.27 -33.02 -26.38
CA LEU A 124 23.11 -31.56 -26.17
C LEU A 124 24.15 -31.03 -25.17
N VAL A 125 24.68 -29.84 -25.44
CA VAL A 125 25.46 -29.07 -24.45
C VAL A 125 24.69 -27.83 -24.02
N VAL A 126 24.66 -27.55 -22.71
CA VAL A 126 23.99 -26.38 -22.15
C VAL A 126 25.01 -25.45 -21.48
N ARG A 127 24.95 -24.14 -21.79
CA ARG A 127 25.78 -23.07 -21.19
C ARG A 127 24.90 -21.96 -20.62
N GLY A 128 25.32 -21.36 -19.52
CA GLY A 128 24.59 -20.25 -18.88
C GLY A 128 24.70 -20.23 -17.37
N GLU A 129 23.65 -19.79 -16.69
CA GLU A 129 23.53 -19.70 -15.24
C GLU A 129 22.13 -20.15 -14.78
N VAL A 130 22.08 -21.01 -13.77
CA VAL A 130 20.85 -21.52 -13.18
C VAL A 130 20.90 -21.34 -11.67
N ASN A 131 20.03 -20.49 -11.14
CA ASN A 131 19.83 -20.27 -9.72
C ASN A 131 18.47 -20.88 -9.30
N GLY A 132 18.47 -21.88 -8.42
CA GLY A 132 17.27 -22.63 -8.04
C GLY A 132 17.07 -22.76 -6.53
N THR A 133 15.84 -22.99 -6.08
CA THR A 133 15.53 -23.23 -4.66
C THR A 133 15.62 -24.73 -4.32
N SER A 134 15.13 -25.62 -5.18
CA SER A 134 15.33 -27.07 -5.04
C SER A 134 15.24 -27.84 -6.36
N ASN A 135 15.94 -28.96 -6.50
CA ASN A 135 15.99 -29.78 -7.72
C ASN A 135 16.43 -28.96 -8.95
N ALA A 136 17.63 -28.41 -8.90
CA ALA A 136 18.16 -27.53 -9.96
C ALA A 136 19.32 -28.18 -10.70
N ALA A 137 19.37 -27.99 -12.02
CA ALA A 137 20.50 -28.37 -12.86
C ALA A 137 20.56 -27.56 -14.15
N GLY A 138 21.67 -27.64 -14.89
CA GLY A 138 21.77 -27.03 -16.21
C GLY A 138 20.85 -27.68 -17.24
N VAL A 139 20.72 -29.01 -17.22
CA VAL A 139 19.93 -29.75 -18.23
C VAL A 139 18.52 -30.07 -17.72
N ILE A 140 18.37 -30.87 -16.66
CA ILE A 140 17.05 -31.30 -16.13
C ILE A 140 16.97 -31.09 -14.62
N GLY A 141 16.03 -30.27 -14.15
CA GLY A 141 15.78 -30.10 -12.72
C GLY A 141 15.38 -31.42 -12.04
N LYS A 142 14.37 -32.12 -12.58
CA LYS A 142 13.85 -33.37 -12.03
C LYS A 142 13.57 -34.43 -13.10
N LEU A 143 14.18 -35.61 -12.93
CA LEU A 143 13.95 -36.80 -13.74
C LEU A 143 13.11 -37.82 -12.95
N THR A 144 11.83 -37.93 -13.28
CA THR A 144 10.92 -38.88 -12.61
C THR A 144 11.08 -40.30 -13.18
N ALA A 145 11.22 -40.43 -14.49
CA ALA A 145 11.60 -41.65 -15.22
C ALA A 145 12.14 -41.23 -16.59
N GLY A 146 12.92 -42.09 -17.27
CA GLY A 146 13.41 -41.80 -18.63
C GLY A 146 14.93 -41.85 -18.77
N GLN A 147 15.45 -41.21 -19.81
CA GLN A 147 16.88 -41.28 -20.17
C GLN A 147 17.48 -39.90 -20.44
N VAL A 148 18.71 -39.69 -19.95
CA VAL A 148 19.55 -38.54 -20.28
C VAL A 148 20.85 -39.09 -20.85
N ARG A 149 21.14 -38.82 -22.13
CA ARG A 149 22.28 -39.45 -22.83
C ARG A 149 23.12 -38.44 -23.57
N ASN A 150 24.44 -38.50 -23.46
CA ASN A 150 25.32 -37.62 -24.25
C ASN A 150 25.02 -36.13 -24.03
N CYS A 151 24.83 -35.73 -22.78
CA CYS A 151 24.53 -34.35 -22.41
C CYS A 151 25.66 -33.72 -21.58
N GLY A 152 26.03 -32.50 -21.93
CA GLY A 152 27.04 -31.71 -21.22
C GLY A 152 26.44 -30.51 -20.52
N ASN A 153 26.81 -30.29 -19.25
CA ASN A 153 26.59 -29.02 -18.57
C ASN A 153 27.87 -28.20 -18.50
N GLU A 154 27.82 -26.98 -19.01
CA GLU A 154 28.85 -25.96 -18.87
C GLU A 154 28.29 -24.69 -18.21
N ALA A 155 27.03 -24.72 -17.75
CA ALA A 155 26.40 -23.65 -16.98
C ALA A 155 26.80 -23.68 -15.50
N SER A 156 26.89 -22.51 -14.87
CA SER A 156 26.95 -22.42 -13.42
C SER A 156 25.57 -22.78 -12.84
N VAL A 157 25.56 -23.66 -11.84
CA VAL A 157 24.32 -24.08 -11.17
C VAL A 157 24.44 -23.80 -9.68
N SER A 158 23.55 -23.00 -9.14
CA SER A 158 23.48 -22.70 -7.71
C SER A 158 22.09 -22.98 -7.15
N GLY A 159 21.99 -23.33 -5.87
CA GLY A 159 20.68 -23.38 -5.24
C GLY A 159 20.58 -23.88 -3.79
N GLY A 160 19.35 -24.18 -3.39
CA GLY A 160 19.03 -24.70 -2.05
C GLY A 160 19.41 -26.16 -1.87
N ALA A 161 18.51 -27.07 -2.25
CA ALA A 161 18.67 -28.52 -2.08
C ALA A 161 18.60 -29.29 -3.42
N ASN A 162 19.31 -30.41 -3.51
CA ASN A 162 19.28 -31.34 -4.66
C ASN A 162 19.77 -30.67 -5.96
N ILE A 163 21.05 -30.36 -5.98
CA ILE A 163 21.68 -29.61 -7.07
C ILE A 163 22.59 -30.57 -7.85
N GLY A 164 22.40 -30.61 -9.17
CA GLY A 164 23.22 -31.39 -10.10
C GLY A 164 23.72 -30.51 -11.23
N GLY A 165 24.87 -30.80 -11.85
CA GLY A 165 25.23 -30.13 -13.10
C GLY A 165 24.29 -30.52 -14.25
N VAL A 166 23.99 -31.81 -14.38
CA VAL A 166 23.14 -32.34 -15.47
C VAL A 166 21.72 -32.64 -14.97
N VAL A 167 21.56 -33.33 -13.84
CA VAL A 167 20.24 -33.64 -13.27
C VAL A 167 20.16 -33.32 -11.78
N GLY A 168 19.20 -32.49 -11.36
CA GLY A 168 19.04 -32.10 -9.96
C GLY A 168 18.60 -33.28 -9.08
N ALA A 169 17.50 -33.94 -9.45
CA ALA A 169 16.97 -35.11 -8.76
C ALA A 169 16.53 -36.23 -9.71
N VAL A 170 16.86 -37.47 -9.35
CA VAL A 170 16.44 -38.71 -10.02
C VAL A 170 15.53 -39.50 -9.08
N ASN A 171 14.24 -39.60 -9.41
CA ASN A 171 13.23 -40.12 -8.49
C ASN A 171 12.74 -41.55 -8.78
N GLY A 172 12.79 -42.00 -10.03
CA GLY A 172 12.33 -43.33 -10.47
C GLY A 172 13.39 -44.06 -11.30
N ALA A 173 12.99 -45.00 -12.15
CA ALA A 173 13.92 -45.80 -12.98
C ALA A 173 14.50 -44.98 -14.14
N GLY A 174 15.28 -43.95 -13.83
CA GLY A 174 15.98 -43.08 -14.78
C GLY A 174 17.41 -43.53 -15.05
N THR A 175 17.90 -43.29 -16.26
CA THR A 175 19.32 -43.49 -16.62
C THR A 175 19.96 -42.18 -17.05
N VAL A 176 21.09 -41.82 -16.45
CA VAL A 176 21.95 -40.69 -16.85
C VAL A 176 23.26 -41.29 -17.35
N SER A 177 23.53 -41.20 -18.66
CA SER A 177 24.64 -41.93 -19.27
C SER A 177 25.45 -41.09 -20.27
N GLY A 178 26.78 -41.19 -20.24
CA GLY A 178 27.59 -40.46 -21.22
C GLY A 178 27.50 -38.94 -21.00
N CYS A 179 27.33 -38.48 -19.77
CA CYS A 179 27.09 -37.07 -19.46
C CYS A 179 28.27 -36.43 -18.73
N TYR A 180 28.44 -35.13 -18.88
CA TYR A 180 29.51 -34.41 -18.18
C TYR A 180 29.05 -33.11 -17.52
N ASN A 181 29.82 -32.67 -16.53
CA ASN A 181 29.73 -31.33 -15.96
C ASN A 181 31.09 -30.62 -15.94
N LYS A 182 31.16 -29.44 -16.56
CA LYS A 182 32.29 -28.50 -16.51
C LYS A 182 31.95 -27.22 -15.73
N GLY A 183 30.67 -26.90 -15.56
CA GLY A 183 30.21 -25.74 -14.82
C GLY A 183 30.34 -25.89 -13.30
N THR A 184 30.39 -24.78 -12.57
CA THR A 184 30.41 -24.79 -11.10
C THR A 184 29.06 -25.20 -10.54
N VAL A 185 29.02 -26.09 -9.55
CA VAL A 185 27.80 -26.54 -8.89
C VAL A 185 27.86 -26.18 -7.40
N SER A 186 26.90 -25.40 -6.90
CA SER A 186 26.88 -24.94 -5.50
C SER A 186 25.50 -25.14 -4.86
N GLY A 187 25.47 -25.66 -3.63
CA GLY A 187 24.23 -25.81 -2.86
C GLY A 187 24.37 -25.32 -1.43
N THR A 188 23.29 -24.82 -0.86
CA THR A 188 23.25 -24.35 0.54
C THR A 188 22.73 -25.41 1.51
N THR A 189 22.14 -26.50 1.02
CA THR A 189 21.71 -27.65 1.83
C THR A 189 21.47 -28.90 0.95
N GLY A 190 21.08 -30.03 1.56
CA GLY A 190 20.68 -31.24 0.83
C GLY A 190 21.82 -32.00 0.14
N TYR A 191 21.55 -32.52 -1.06
CA TYR A 191 22.47 -33.32 -1.89
C TYR A 191 23.01 -32.48 -3.06
N ILE A 192 24.32 -32.37 -3.17
CA ILE A 192 24.99 -31.59 -4.23
C ILE A 192 25.92 -32.53 -5.01
N GLY A 193 25.75 -32.63 -6.33
CA GLY A 193 26.60 -33.48 -7.16
C GLY A 193 27.03 -32.81 -8.46
N GLY A 194 28.24 -33.10 -8.93
CA GLY A 194 28.73 -32.51 -10.18
C GLY A 194 27.88 -32.91 -11.39
N VAL A 195 27.44 -34.16 -11.50
CA VAL A 195 26.56 -34.62 -12.59
C VAL A 195 25.12 -34.76 -12.10
N THR A 196 24.89 -35.47 -11.00
CA THR A 196 23.54 -35.65 -10.43
C THR A 196 23.46 -35.31 -8.95
N GLY A 197 22.42 -34.61 -8.51
CA GLY A 197 22.24 -34.26 -7.10
C GLY A 197 21.80 -35.45 -6.25
N GLN A 198 20.50 -35.76 -6.25
CA GLN A 198 19.91 -36.80 -5.40
C GLN A 198 19.31 -37.97 -6.20
N HIS A 199 19.46 -39.20 -5.70
CA HIS A 199 18.70 -40.38 -6.14
C HIS A 199 17.76 -40.91 -5.04
N TRP A 200 16.44 -40.91 -5.27
CA TRP A 200 15.43 -41.25 -4.25
C TRP A 200 15.11 -42.76 -4.15
N ARG A 201 14.85 -43.45 -5.27
CA ARG A 201 14.45 -44.88 -5.29
C ARG A 201 15.38 -45.73 -6.13
N ALA A 202 15.29 -45.62 -7.44
CA ALA A 202 16.13 -46.32 -8.42
C ALA A 202 16.81 -45.27 -9.30
N GLY A 203 17.79 -45.68 -10.09
CA GLY A 203 18.52 -44.78 -10.97
C GLY A 203 19.87 -45.36 -11.33
N ARG A 204 20.33 -45.11 -12.55
CA ARG A 204 21.68 -45.50 -13.00
C ARG A 204 22.42 -44.29 -13.53
N VAL A 205 23.62 -44.07 -13.02
CA VAL A 205 24.57 -43.08 -13.56
C VAL A 205 25.76 -43.86 -14.11
N GLU A 206 26.00 -43.77 -15.42
CA GLU A 206 27.05 -44.57 -16.08
C GLU A 206 27.84 -43.75 -17.09
N ASN A 207 29.16 -43.97 -17.19
CA ASN A 207 30.00 -43.28 -18.18
C ASN A 207 29.89 -41.75 -18.08
N CYS A 208 29.95 -41.20 -16.87
CA CYS A 208 29.78 -39.76 -16.64
C CYS A 208 30.98 -39.16 -15.92
N TYR A 209 31.23 -37.87 -16.12
CA TYR A 209 32.33 -37.21 -15.42
C TYR A 209 32.04 -35.78 -14.96
N ASN A 210 32.82 -35.33 -13.99
CA ASN A 210 32.81 -33.95 -13.51
C ASN A 210 34.22 -33.36 -13.49
N VAL A 211 34.37 -32.14 -14.01
CA VAL A 211 35.58 -31.31 -13.87
C VAL A 211 35.29 -29.96 -13.20
N GLY A 212 34.00 -29.59 -13.09
CA GLY A 212 33.59 -28.38 -12.40
C GLY A 212 33.73 -28.50 -10.88
N THR A 213 33.91 -27.37 -10.20
CA THR A 213 33.93 -27.35 -8.73
C THR A 213 32.53 -27.63 -8.17
N VAL A 214 32.44 -28.48 -7.15
CA VAL A 214 31.19 -28.84 -6.46
C VAL A 214 31.27 -28.42 -4.99
N THR A 215 30.36 -27.55 -4.55
CA THR A 215 30.40 -26.92 -3.21
C THR A 215 29.11 -27.14 -2.43
N GLY A 216 29.19 -27.54 -1.16
CA GLY A 216 28.03 -27.61 -0.27
C GLY A 216 28.37 -27.95 1.19
N PRO A 217 27.43 -27.82 2.15
CA PRO A 217 27.76 -27.85 3.59
C PRO A 217 27.67 -29.23 4.27
N ALA A 218 27.22 -30.27 3.56
CA ALA A 218 27.06 -31.61 4.12
C ALA A 218 27.19 -32.70 3.05
N THR A 219 26.15 -33.00 2.27
CA THR A 219 26.18 -34.15 1.35
C THR A 219 26.61 -33.75 -0.05
N VAL A 220 27.92 -33.86 -0.33
CA VAL A 220 28.53 -33.38 -1.57
C VAL A 220 29.32 -34.51 -2.25
N GLY A 221 29.06 -34.74 -3.53
CA GLY A 221 29.78 -35.72 -4.35
C GLY A 221 30.31 -35.12 -5.64
N GLY A 222 31.54 -35.44 -6.04
CA GLY A 222 32.09 -34.93 -7.30
C GLY A 222 31.28 -35.33 -8.54
N VAL A 223 30.66 -36.51 -8.57
CA VAL A 223 29.76 -36.95 -9.64
C VAL A 223 28.31 -37.00 -9.16
N THR A 224 28.05 -37.68 -8.03
CA THR A 224 26.70 -37.87 -7.50
C THR A 224 26.61 -37.42 -6.05
N GLY A 225 25.67 -36.53 -5.72
CA GLY A 225 25.50 -36.07 -4.35
C GLY A 225 25.14 -37.21 -3.40
N GLY A 226 24.12 -38.01 -3.71
CA GLY A 226 23.92 -39.27 -3.00
C GLY A 226 22.69 -40.12 -3.29
N HIS A 227 22.72 -41.35 -2.76
CA HIS A 227 21.68 -42.37 -2.89
C HIS A 227 20.92 -42.58 -1.56
N LYS A 228 19.59 -42.35 -1.55
CA LYS A 228 18.73 -42.61 -0.39
C LYS A 228 18.35 -44.08 -0.22
N ALA A 229 18.34 -44.84 -1.31
CA ALA A 229 17.99 -46.26 -1.37
C ALA A 229 19.20 -47.12 -1.79
N SER A 230 19.07 -48.45 -1.71
CA SER A 230 20.14 -49.40 -2.07
C SER A 230 20.12 -49.86 -3.53
N SER A 231 19.06 -49.52 -4.28
CA SER A 231 18.89 -49.84 -5.69
C SER A 231 19.60 -48.93 -6.70
N PRO A 232 19.99 -47.67 -6.41
CA PRO A 232 20.73 -46.85 -7.37
C PRO A 232 22.15 -47.36 -7.61
N VAL A 233 22.63 -47.18 -8.84
CA VAL A 233 23.91 -47.68 -9.36
C VAL A 233 24.73 -46.53 -9.95
N LEU A 234 26.01 -46.46 -9.59
CA LEU A 234 27.00 -45.54 -10.16
C LEU A 234 28.18 -46.34 -10.72
N GLU A 235 28.43 -46.25 -12.03
CA GLU A 235 29.39 -47.11 -12.75
C GLU A 235 30.21 -46.34 -13.79
N HIS A 236 31.49 -46.67 -13.94
CA HIS A 236 32.34 -46.10 -15.00
C HIS A 236 32.39 -44.56 -15.02
N CYS A 237 32.42 -43.93 -13.84
CA CYS A 237 32.40 -42.48 -13.69
C CYS A 237 33.72 -41.94 -13.12
N TYR A 238 34.02 -40.65 -13.36
CA TYR A 238 35.13 -40.03 -12.65
C TYR A 238 34.92 -38.56 -12.27
N ASN A 239 35.66 -38.14 -11.24
CA ASN A 239 35.75 -36.75 -10.82
C ASN A 239 37.18 -36.21 -10.96
N ALA A 240 37.30 -35.06 -11.61
CA ALA A 240 38.52 -34.27 -11.73
C ALA A 240 38.33 -32.82 -11.23
N GLY A 241 37.12 -32.44 -10.81
CA GLY A 241 36.82 -31.13 -10.23
C GLY A 241 36.93 -31.11 -8.70
N ASN A 242 37.22 -29.96 -8.11
CA ASN A 242 37.33 -29.87 -6.65
C ASN A 242 35.99 -30.08 -5.96
N VAL A 243 35.98 -30.88 -4.89
CA VAL A 243 34.82 -31.04 -3.99
C VAL A 243 35.08 -30.26 -2.70
N VAL A 244 34.25 -29.26 -2.45
CA VAL A 244 34.42 -28.29 -1.37
C VAL A 244 33.31 -28.43 -0.34
N ASP A 245 33.69 -28.73 0.91
CA ASP A 245 32.79 -28.63 2.05
C ASP A 245 32.76 -27.18 2.54
N SER A 246 31.64 -26.48 2.27
CA SER A 246 31.51 -25.07 2.65
C SER A 246 31.32 -24.84 4.15
N ALA A 247 30.93 -25.88 4.90
CA ALA A 247 30.75 -25.79 6.36
C ALA A 247 31.90 -26.42 7.16
N GLY A 248 32.82 -27.13 6.49
CA GLY A 248 33.98 -27.77 7.12
C GLY A 248 33.63 -28.91 8.07
N ASN A 249 32.45 -29.51 7.92
CA ASN A 249 31.91 -30.55 8.82
C ASN A 249 32.43 -31.96 8.50
N GLY A 250 32.90 -32.21 7.27
CA GLY A 250 33.41 -33.50 6.78
C GLY A 250 32.37 -34.61 6.62
N ASN A 251 31.08 -34.33 6.84
CA ASN A 251 30.02 -35.34 6.89
C ASN A 251 29.44 -35.63 5.50
N ASN A 252 29.69 -36.82 4.93
CA ASN A 252 29.19 -37.25 3.61
C ASN A 252 29.71 -36.42 2.42
N VAL A 253 30.98 -36.05 2.48
CA VAL A 253 31.70 -35.36 1.40
C VAL A 253 32.61 -36.37 0.71
N GLY A 254 32.31 -36.70 -0.54
CA GLY A 254 33.01 -37.72 -1.33
C GLY A 254 33.55 -37.17 -2.64
N ALA A 255 34.77 -37.54 -3.00
CA ALA A 255 35.37 -37.11 -4.27
C ALA A 255 34.57 -37.58 -5.49
N VAL A 256 33.83 -38.70 -5.41
CA VAL A 256 32.92 -39.14 -6.47
C VAL A 256 31.47 -39.14 -5.98
N ILE A 257 31.21 -39.70 -4.80
CA ILE A 257 29.86 -39.82 -4.24
C ILE A 257 29.79 -39.42 -2.77
N GLY A 258 28.89 -38.48 -2.43
CA GLY A 258 28.81 -37.94 -1.07
C GLY A 258 28.26 -38.93 -0.05
N ALA A 259 27.02 -39.37 -0.23
CA ALA A 259 26.40 -40.43 0.59
C ALA A 259 25.82 -41.52 -0.28
N SER A 260 26.07 -42.80 0.02
CA SER A 260 25.52 -43.89 -0.79
C SER A 260 25.07 -45.08 0.03
N ARG A 261 23.83 -45.53 -0.21
CA ARG A 261 23.34 -46.86 0.16
C ARG A 261 23.34 -47.87 -1.01
N GLY A 262 23.61 -47.41 -2.22
CA GLY A 262 23.71 -48.22 -3.44
C GLY A 262 25.14 -48.64 -3.79
N SER A 263 25.37 -49.03 -5.05
CA SER A 263 26.70 -49.43 -5.56
C SER A 263 27.49 -48.27 -6.20
N CYS A 264 28.81 -48.29 -6.01
CA CYS A 264 29.82 -47.54 -6.79
C CYS A 264 30.78 -48.61 -7.35
N THR A 265 30.89 -48.75 -8.67
CA THR A 265 31.81 -49.71 -9.32
C THR A 265 32.60 -49.00 -10.40
N ASP A 266 33.88 -49.30 -10.55
CA ASP A 266 34.74 -48.74 -11.61
C ASP A 266 34.68 -47.20 -11.71
N CYS A 267 34.61 -46.53 -10.55
CA CYS A 267 34.62 -45.07 -10.50
C CYS A 267 35.92 -44.55 -9.88
N PHE A 268 36.37 -43.41 -10.39
CA PHE A 268 37.70 -42.87 -10.10
C PHE A 268 37.66 -41.39 -9.73
N TYR A 269 38.68 -40.90 -9.03
CA TYR A 269 38.89 -39.48 -8.85
C TYR A 269 40.36 -39.11 -8.85
N LEU A 270 40.68 -37.90 -9.35
CA LEU A 270 42.04 -37.41 -9.33
C LEU A 270 42.50 -37.06 -7.91
N SER A 271 43.69 -37.50 -7.53
CA SER A 271 44.35 -37.15 -6.28
C SER A 271 44.37 -35.63 -6.08
N GLY A 272 43.89 -35.16 -4.93
CA GLY A 272 43.83 -33.72 -4.59
C GLY A 272 42.47 -33.05 -4.84
N THR A 273 41.53 -33.72 -5.50
CA THR A 273 40.16 -33.19 -5.75
C THR A 273 39.17 -33.46 -4.60
N GLY A 274 39.56 -34.31 -3.64
CA GLY A 274 38.77 -34.72 -2.47
C GLY A 274 39.20 -36.10 -1.94
N THR A 275 38.37 -36.72 -1.11
CA THR A 275 38.53 -38.11 -0.63
C THR A 275 37.25 -38.91 -0.82
N ASP A 276 37.31 -40.18 -1.19
CA ASP A 276 36.13 -41.07 -1.30
C ASP A 276 36.44 -42.47 -0.76
N GLY A 277 35.59 -43.00 0.10
CA GLY A 277 35.77 -44.33 0.70
C GLY A 277 35.24 -45.50 -0.15
N LYS A 278 34.55 -45.22 -1.26
CA LYS A 278 33.88 -46.23 -2.10
C LYS A 278 34.41 -46.32 -3.53
N CYS A 279 35.21 -45.35 -3.95
CA CYS A 279 35.68 -45.22 -5.33
C CYS A 279 37.21 -44.98 -5.32
N THR A 280 37.90 -45.09 -6.45
CA THR A 280 39.37 -45.25 -6.49
C THR A 280 40.11 -43.93 -6.75
N ALA A 281 41.05 -43.55 -5.88
CA ALA A 281 41.95 -42.42 -6.12
C ALA A 281 43.03 -42.80 -7.16
N VAL A 282 43.31 -41.89 -8.10
CA VAL A 282 44.35 -42.05 -9.11
C VAL A 282 45.06 -40.73 -9.39
N ASP A 283 46.35 -40.76 -9.70
CA ASP A 283 47.10 -39.54 -10.06
C ASP A 283 46.86 -39.13 -11.51
N THR A 284 46.59 -40.11 -12.38
CA THR A 284 46.24 -39.91 -13.79
C THR A 284 45.13 -40.86 -14.21
N LEU A 285 44.34 -40.45 -15.22
CA LEU A 285 43.23 -41.21 -15.79
C LEU A 285 43.44 -41.41 -17.29
N SER A 286 43.11 -42.60 -17.79
CA SER A 286 43.11 -42.93 -19.22
C SER A 286 41.74 -43.48 -19.63
N ALA A 287 41.38 -43.32 -20.91
CA ALA A 287 40.13 -43.85 -21.44
C ALA A 287 40.01 -45.38 -21.29
N ALA A 288 41.12 -46.11 -21.39
CA ALA A 288 41.16 -47.56 -21.22
C ALA A 288 40.66 -48.03 -19.85
N GLN A 289 40.80 -47.20 -18.81
CA GLN A 289 40.32 -47.52 -17.45
C GLN A 289 38.80 -47.32 -17.29
N LEU A 290 38.19 -46.49 -18.15
CA LEU A 290 36.79 -46.09 -18.04
C LEU A 290 35.88 -46.81 -19.06
N GLY A 291 36.46 -47.37 -20.13
CA GLY A 291 35.75 -48.12 -21.16
C GLY A 291 35.52 -47.34 -22.45
N GLU A 292 34.83 -47.96 -23.40
CA GLU A 292 34.71 -47.49 -24.80
C GLU A 292 33.92 -46.17 -24.96
N ALA A 293 33.21 -45.71 -23.92
CA ALA A 293 32.53 -44.42 -23.93
C ALA A 293 33.50 -43.23 -23.90
N PHE A 294 34.73 -43.45 -23.45
CA PHE A 294 35.76 -42.42 -23.29
C PHE A 294 36.85 -42.54 -24.35
N THR A 295 37.44 -41.40 -24.69
CA THR A 295 38.68 -41.27 -25.46
C THR A 295 39.69 -40.49 -24.64
N ASP A 296 40.98 -40.68 -24.90
CA ASP A 296 42.01 -39.87 -24.26
C ASP A 296 41.86 -38.42 -24.75
N GLY A 297 41.87 -37.47 -23.81
CA GLY A 297 41.82 -36.02 -24.07
C GLY A 297 43.10 -35.31 -23.60
N ASP A 298 43.10 -33.97 -23.66
CA ASP A 298 44.21 -33.15 -23.17
C ASP A 298 44.24 -33.15 -21.63
N GLY A 299 45.04 -34.06 -21.06
CA GLY A 299 45.32 -34.16 -19.62
C GLY A 299 44.32 -35.01 -18.82
N ILE A 300 43.08 -35.15 -19.27
CA ILE A 300 42.05 -36.04 -18.71
C ILE A 300 41.24 -36.70 -19.85
N PRO A 301 40.62 -37.88 -19.63
CA PRO A 301 39.71 -38.47 -20.61
C PRO A 301 38.56 -37.53 -20.96
N ALA A 302 37.97 -37.70 -22.14
CA ALA A 302 36.75 -37.02 -22.57
C ALA A 302 35.77 -38.06 -23.12
N LEU A 303 34.49 -37.73 -23.18
CA LEU A 303 33.50 -38.61 -23.82
C LEU A 303 33.68 -38.55 -25.33
N ALA A 304 33.64 -39.70 -26.01
CA ALA A 304 33.93 -39.77 -27.45
C ALA A 304 33.04 -38.85 -28.30
N TRP A 305 31.78 -38.66 -27.87
CA TRP A 305 30.82 -37.80 -28.55
C TRP A 305 31.12 -36.30 -28.43
N GLU A 306 31.96 -35.85 -27.48
CA GLU A 306 32.30 -34.42 -27.33
C GLU A 306 32.93 -33.84 -28.61
N SER A 307 33.62 -34.67 -29.39
CA SER A 307 34.18 -34.29 -30.69
C SER A 307 33.10 -34.00 -31.77
N SER A 308 31.85 -34.39 -31.54
CA SER A 308 30.71 -34.14 -32.41
C SER A 308 29.92 -32.88 -32.04
N VAL A 309 30.31 -32.18 -30.96
CA VAL A 309 29.65 -30.92 -30.57
C VAL A 309 29.80 -29.88 -31.68
N CYS A 310 28.68 -29.31 -32.10
CA CYS A 310 28.61 -28.35 -33.19
C CYS A 310 29.40 -27.07 -32.83
N GLY A 311 30.35 -26.69 -33.69
CA GLY A 311 31.17 -25.48 -33.56
C GLY A 311 30.62 -24.23 -34.25
N ASP A 312 29.42 -24.30 -34.83
CA ASP A 312 28.82 -23.17 -35.56
C ASP A 312 28.42 -22.03 -34.60
N GLU A 313 28.33 -20.80 -35.13
CA GLU A 313 27.83 -19.66 -34.37
C GLU A 313 26.34 -19.86 -34.00
N PRO A 314 25.92 -19.53 -32.76
CA PRO A 314 24.55 -19.72 -32.35
C PRO A 314 23.59 -18.72 -33.00
N VAL A 315 22.39 -19.20 -33.32
CA VAL A 315 21.25 -18.34 -33.67
C VAL A 315 20.78 -17.64 -32.41
N ARG A 316 20.83 -16.30 -32.43
CA ARG A 316 20.45 -15.43 -31.30
C ARG A 316 18.99 -15.02 -31.37
N PRO A 317 18.38 -14.58 -30.25
CA PRO A 317 17.04 -14.03 -30.27
C PRO A 317 17.02 -12.81 -31.20
N SER A 318 15.91 -12.61 -31.89
CA SER A 318 15.77 -11.48 -32.82
C SER A 318 15.77 -10.13 -32.08
N TYR A 319 15.44 -10.15 -30.78
CA TYR A 319 15.51 -9.03 -29.85
C TYR A 319 15.98 -9.49 -28.47
N THR A 320 16.72 -8.63 -27.76
CA THR A 320 17.24 -8.90 -26.42
C THR A 320 16.86 -7.75 -25.50
N GLU A 321 16.24 -8.04 -24.37
CA GLU A 321 15.81 -7.03 -23.40
C GLU A 321 17.01 -6.39 -22.71
N LYS A 322 16.99 -5.07 -22.49
CA LYS A 322 18.12 -4.38 -21.84
C LYS A 322 18.17 -4.65 -20.34
N THR A 323 17.03 -4.86 -19.68
CA THR A 323 16.94 -5.07 -18.22
C THR A 323 15.94 -6.17 -17.87
N GLU A 324 16.05 -6.75 -16.67
CA GLU A 324 15.04 -7.69 -16.15
C GLU A 324 13.66 -7.03 -16.08
N LEU A 325 13.61 -5.76 -15.65
CA LEU A 325 12.38 -4.97 -15.63
C LEU A 325 11.76 -4.87 -17.02
N SER A 326 12.56 -4.64 -18.08
CA SER A 326 12.01 -4.60 -19.43
C SER A 326 11.47 -5.96 -19.89
N ALA A 327 12.10 -7.07 -19.52
CA ALA A 327 11.52 -8.40 -19.74
C ALA A 327 10.17 -8.59 -19.01
N GLN A 328 10.07 -8.13 -17.76
CA GLN A 328 8.81 -8.18 -16.99
C GLN A 328 7.71 -7.31 -17.62
N LEU A 329 8.05 -6.08 -18.02
CA LEU A 329 7.13 -5.19 -18.73
C LEU A 329 6.64 -5.81 -20.04
N ALA A 330 7.53 -6.42 -20.83
CA ALA A 330 7.18 -7.15 -22.05
C ALA A 330 6.16 -8.27 -21.77
N ALA A 331 6.35 -9.03 -20.68
CA ALA A 331 5.41 -10.07 -20.28
C ALA A 331 4.03 -9.49 -19.90
N TYR A 332 3.99 -8.37 -19.17
CA TYR A 332 2.74 -7.69 -18.83
C TYR A 332 2.01 -7.18 -20.07
N ILE A 333 2.73 -6.61 -21.04
CA ILE A 333 2.17 -6.14 -22.32
C ILE A 333 1.54 -7.31 -23.08
N ARG A 334 2.27 -8.42 -23.26
CA ARG A 334 1.74 -9.61 -23.95
C ARG A 334 0.50 -10.17 -23.25
N ALA A 335 0.50 -10.21 -21.92
CA ALA A 335 -0.63 -10.67 -21.13
C ALA A 335 -1.87 -9.77 -21.29
N ALA A 336 -1.70 -8.45 -21.33
CA ALA A 336 -2.79 -7.50 -21.53
C ALA A 336 -3.40 -7.62 -22.94
N VAL A 337 -2.57 -7.84 -23.98
CA VAL A 337 -3.05 -8.10 -25.34
C VAL A 337 -3.76 -9.46 -25.46
N ALA A 338 -3.22 -10.49 -24.79
CA ALA A 338 -3.88 -11.80 -24.73
C ALA A 338 -5.23 -11.72 -23.98
N SER A 339 -5.32 -10.94 -22.90
CA SER A 339 -6.58 -10.65 -22.20
C SER A 339 -7.56 -9.93 -23.12
N ALA A 340 -7.14 -8.92 -23.90
CA ALA A 340 -8.01 -8.25 -24.88
C ALA A 340 -8.58 -9.23 -25.92
N ARG A 341 -7.77 -10.16 -26.46
CA ARG A 341 -8.24 -11.24 -27.35
C ARG A 341 -9.28 -12.12 -26.66
N LYS A 342 -8.99 -12.57 -25.43
CA LYS A 342 -9.87 -13.45 -24.65
C LYS A 342 -11.21 -12.79 -24.33
N GLN A 343 -11.19 -11.56 -23.81
CA GLN A 343 -12.40 -10.81 -23.44
C GLN A 343 -13.20 -10.37 -24.67
N GLY A 344 -12.54 -10.22 -25.82
CA GLY A 344 -13.17 -10.01 -27.11
C GLY A 344 -13.76 -11.27 -27.76
N GLY A 345 -13.43 -12.46 -27.27
CA GLY A 345 -13.77 -13.73 -27.94
C GLY A 345 -13.09 -13.89 -29.29
N ILE A 346 -11.86 -13.39 -29.43
CA ILE A 346 -11.13 -13.31 -30.70
C ILE A 346 -10.09 -14.42 -30.77
N GLU A 347 -10.22 -15.29 -31.77
CA GLU A 347 -9.21 -16.28 -32.16
C GLU A 347 -8.37 -15.70 -33.33
N GLY A 348 -7.05 -15.71 -33.22
CA GLY A 348 -6.15 -15.17 -34.25
C GLY A 348 -5.84 -13.67 -34.12
N SER A 349 -5.88 -12.95 -35.24
CA SER A 349 -5.49 -11.53 -35.33
C SER A 349 -6.44 -10.62 -34.54
N LEU A 350 -5.88 -9.81 -33.63
CA LEU A 350 -6.63 -8.84 -32.83
C LEU A 350 -7.01 -7.61 -33.68
N LEU A 351 -6.02 -6.97 -34.31
CA LEU A 351 -6.26 -5.77 -35.12
C LEU A 351 -6.96 -6.09 -36.45
N GLY A 352 -6.80 -7.32 -36.95
CA GLY A 352 -7.52 -7.83 -38.13
C GLY A 352 -8.96 -8.26 -37.84
N ASN A 353 -9.40 -8.27 -36.58
CA ASN A 353 -10.76 -8.66 -36.23
C ASN A 353 -11.79 -7.58 -36.62
N GLU A 354 -12.99 -7.99 -37.06
CA GLU A 354 -14.07 -7.10 -37.49
C GLU A 354 -14.42 -6.01 -36.46
N LYS A 355 -14.33 -6.32 -35.16
CA LYS A 355 -14.58 -5.34 -34.08
C LYS A 355 -13.54 -4.21 -34.08
N TYR A 356 -12.27 -4.52 -34.37
CA TYR A 356 -11.22 -3.51 -34.46
C TYR A 356 -11.29 -2.75 -35.79
N LEU A 357 -11.51 -3.45 -36.90
CA LEU A 357 -11.58 -2.85 -38.24
C LEU A 357 -12.77 -1.89 -38.40
N SER A 358 -13.92 -2.20 -37.81
CA SER A 358 -15.09 -1.31 -37.83
C SER A 358 -14.99 -0.13 -36.86
N GLY A 359 -14.06 -0.19 -35.90
CA GLY A 359 -13.84 0.83 -34.88
C GLY A 359 -12.66 1.78 -35.14
N VAL A 360 -11.98 1.69 -36.28
CA VAL A 360 -10.83 2.57 -36.62
C VAL A 360 -11.14 4.06 -36.39
N SER A 361 -10.15 4.82 -35.94
CA SER A 361 -10.28 6.24 -35.56
C SER A 361 -11.06 6.49 -34.26
N SER A 362 -11.30 5.45 -33.45
CA SER A 362 -12.03 5.54 -32.19
C SER A 362 -11.13 5.30 -30.96
N THR A 363 -11.57 5.83 -29.82
CA THR A 363 -10.93 5.60 -28.52
C THR A 363 -11.04 4.16 -28.03
N ALA A 364 -11.81 3.29 -28.71
CA ALA A 364 -12.01 1.90 -28.32
C ALA A 364 -11.00 0.93 -28.98
N THR A 365 -10.27 1.39 -30.00
CA THR A 365 -9.41 0.51 -30.82
C THR A 365 -8.03 1.11 -31.10
N ASP A 366 -7.93 2.43 -31.26
CA ASP A 366 -6.69 3.08 -31.65
C ASP A 366 -5.59 3.00 -30.58
N TRP A 367 -5.96 2.97 -29.29
CA TRP A 367 -5.00 2.87 -28.18
C TRP A 367 -4.27 1.52 -28.16
N MET A 368 -5.00 0.43 -28.39
CA MET A 368 -4.39 -0.88 -28.54
C MET A 368 -3.55 -0.97 -29.82
N ALA A 369 -3.99 -0.36 -30.93
CA ALA A 369 -3.20 -0.27 -32.15
C ALA A 369 -1.88 0.50 -31.94
N LEU A 370 -1.91 1.61 -31.19
CA LEU A 370 -0.73 2.35 -30.75
C LEU A 370 0.18 1.48 -29.89
N ALA A 371 -0.37 0.81 -28.86
CA ALA A 371 0.39 -0.05 -27.96
C ALA A 371 1.11 -1.17 -28.72
N MET A 372 0.37 -1.92 -29.53
CA MET A 372 0.91 -3.02 -30.34
C MET A 372 1.88 -2.54 -31.42
N GLY A 373 1.61 -1.39 -32.04
CA GLY A 373 2.50 -0.79 -33.04
C GLY A 373 3.84 -0.37 -32.45
N ARG A 374 3.84 0.14 -31.22
CA ARG A 374 5.03 0.64 -30.52
C ARG A 374 5.75 -0.38 -29.66
N PHE A 375 5.13 -1.53 -29.43
CA PHE A 375 5.81 -2.69 -28.88
C PHE A 375 6.56 -3.43 -30.00
N GLY A 376 7.71 -2.87 -30.38
CA GLY A 376 8.51 -3.30 -31.51
C GLY A 376 9.88 -2.64 -31.51
N TYR A 377 10.79 -3.21 -32.30
CA TYR A 377 12.19 -2.79 -32.39
C TYR A 377 12.60 -2.67 -33.86
N ARG A 378 13.68 -1.91 -34.12
CA ARG A 378 14.31 -1.85 -35.44
C ARG A 378 15.61 -2.65 -35.44
N SER A 379 15.80 -3.47 -36.45
CA SER A 379 17.05 -4.15 -36.74
C SER A 379 17.33 -4.09 -38.23
N ASN A 380 18.55 -3.69 -38.62
CA ASN A 380 18.99 -3.56 -40.02
C ASN A 380 18.03 -2.76 -40.92
N GLY A 381 17.41 -1.70 -40.38
CA GLY A 381 16.48 -0.84 -41.11
C GLY A 381 15.04 -1.35 -41.18
N THR A 382 14.77 -2.59 -40.75
CA THR A 382 13.42 -3.17 -40.69
C THR A 382 12.83 -2.99 -39.30
N TYR A 383 11.55 -2.59 -39.23
CA TYR A 383 10.78 -2.57 -37.97
C TYR A 383 10.08 -3.91 -37.79
N SER A 384 10.22 -4.51 -36.61
CA SER A 384 9.60 -5.78 -36.24
C SER A 384 8.71 -5.58 -35.02
N TYR A 385 7.46 -6.00 -35.13
CA TYR A 385 6.52 -6.01 -34.01
C TYR A 385 6.86 -7.15 -33.05
N MET A 386 6.74 -6.91 -31.75
CA MET A 386 6.95 -7.92 -30.73
C MET A 386 5.74 -8.85 -30.57
N ILE A 387 4.56 -8.44 -31.04
CA ILE A 387 3.35 -9.28 -31.10
C ILE A 387 3.13 -9.71 -32.54
N ASP A 388 3.01 -11.02 -32.75
CA ASP A 388 2.49 -11.52 -34.02
C ASP A 388 0.97 -11.34 -34.05
N ASP A 389 0.52 -10.64 -35.09
CA ASP A 389 -0.90 -10.38 -35.37
C ASP A 389 -1.26 -10.71 -36.82
N GLY A 390 -0.42 -11.48 -37.51
CA GLY A 390 -0.59 -11.85 -38.91
C GLY A 390 -0.66 -10.63 -39.84
N ASP A 391 -1.71 -10.57 -40.66
CA ASP A 391 -2.03 -9.44 -41.54
C ASP A 391 -2.80 -8.31 -40.84
N GLY A 392 -3.06 -8.42 -39.53
CA GLY A 392 -3.88 -7.50 -38.74
C GLY A 392 -3.41 -6.04 -38.79
N TYR A 393 -2.10 -5.81 -38.67
CA TYR A 393 -1.52 -4.47 -38.76
C TYR A 393 -1.82 -3.79 -40.11
N ALA A 394 -1.65 -4.54 -41.21
CA ALA A 394 -1.93 -4.05 -42.56
C ALA A 394 -3.44 -3.88 -42.81
N ALA A 395 -4.25 -4.81 -42.30
CA ALA A 395 -5.71 -4.75 -42.38
C ALA A 395 -6.27 -3.52 -41.64
N TYR A 396 -5.75 -3.22 -40.45
CA TYR A 396 -6.15 -2.04 -39.67
C TYR A 396 -5.82 -0.74 -40.41
N LEU A 397 -4.62 -0.62 -40.99
CA LEU A 397 -4.24 0.52 -41.83
C LEU A 397 -5.14 0.65 -43.07
N ALA A 398 -5.50 -0.45 -43.71
CA ALA A 398 -6.40 -0.44 -44.86
C ALA A 398 -7.82 0.02 -44.46
N ALA A 399 -8.34 -0.45 -43.34
CA ALA A 399 -9.64 -0.03 -42.80
C ALA A 399 -9.62 1.46 -42.39
N MET A 400 -8.56 1.92 -41.72
CA MET A 400 -8.35 3.34 -41.39
C MET A 400 -8.36 4.21 -42.65
N ARG A 401 -7.69 3.77 -43.73
CA ARG A 401 -7.67 4.50 -45.01
C ARG A 401 -9.06 4.64 -45.60
N ALA A 402 -9.80 3.53 -45.65
CA ALA A 402 -11.17 3.51 -46.17
C ALA A 402 -12.11 4.42 -45.35
N TYR A 403 -11.97 4.42 -44.03
CA TYR A 403 -12.74 5.31 -43.14
C TYR A 403 -12.45 6.79 -43.44
N ILE A 404 -11.17 7.17 -43.52
CA ILE A 404 -10.74 8.55 -43.77
C ILE A 404 -11.23 9.05 -45.13
N GLU A 405 -11.01 8.27 -46.20
CA GLU A 405 -11.45 8.63 -47.55
C GLU A 405 -12.97 8.82 -47.62
N LYS A 406 -13.73 7.93 -46.97
CA LYS A 406 -15.18 8.03 -46.86
C LYS A 406 -15.61 9.29 -46.10
N ALA A 407 -15.02 9.54 -44.93
CA ALA A 407 -15.35 10.71 -44.12
C ALA A 407 -15.04 12.03 -44.85
N TYR A 408 -13.91 12.10 -45.57
CA TYR A 408 -13.59 13.25 -46.42
C TYR A 408 -14.60 13.44 -47.54
N ALA A 409 -15.01 12.36 -48.22
CA ALA A 409 -16.03 12.41 -49.26
C ALA A 409 -17.40 12.88 -48.71
N ASP A 410 -17.83 12.34 -47.58
CA ASP A 410 -19.13 12.63 -46.96
C ASP A 410 -19.19 14.05 -46.37
N ASN A 411 -18.05 14.59 -45.91
CA ASN A 411 -18.00 15.88 -45.22
C ASN A 411 -17.37 17.03 -46.04
N GLY A 412 -17.09 16.83 -47.33
CA GLY A 412 -16.56 17.88 -48.20
C GLY A 412 -15.08 18.23 -47.95
N GLY A 413 -14.26 17.24 -47.61
CA GLY A 413 -12.81 17.38 -47.46
C GLY A 413 -12.31 17.57 -46.02
N ILE A 414 -13.13 17.24 -45.02
CA ILE A 414 -12.75 17.29 -43.60
C ILE A 414 -13.07 15.96 -42.92
N LEU A 415 -12.26 15.55 -41.96
CA LEU A 415 -12.51 14.34 -41.18
C LEU A 415 -13.68 14.51 -40.20
N HIS A 416 -13.74 15.65 -39.48
CA HIS A 416 -14.83 15.93 -38.54
C HIS A 416 -15.10 17.43 -38.35
N ARG A 417 -16.38 17.83 -38.35
CA ARG A 417 -16.78 19.27 -38.31
C ARG A 417 -16.52 20.03 -37.00
N VAL A 418 -16.17 19.34 -35.91
CA VAL A 418 -15.95 19.93 -34.56
C VAL A 418 -14.68 19.42 -33.85
N LYS A 419 -14.11 18.29 -34.27
CA LYS A 419 -13.16 17.54 -33.44
C LYS A 419 -11.82 17.39 -34.15
N ALA A 420 -10.91 18.35 -33.94
CA ALA A 420 -9.54 18.26 -34.46
C ALA A 420 -8.81 16.99 -33.97
N THR A 421 -9.13 16.57 -32.74
CA THR A 421 -8.61 15.32 -32.15
C THR A 421 -8.92 14.05 -32.95
N GLU A 422 -9.91 14.07 -33.85
CA GLU A 422 -10.17 12.96 -34.75
C GLU A 422 -8.98 12.71 -35.70
N TRP A 423 -8.43 13.79 -36.29
CA TRP A 423 -7.23 13.70 -37.12
C TRP A 423 -6.03 13.24 -36.31
N HIS A 424 -5.83 13.84 -35.14
CA HIS A 424 -4.63 13.60 -34.34
C HIS A 424 -4.53 12.17 -33.82
N ARG A 425 -5.66 11.54 -33.41
CA ARG A 425 -5.66 10.12 -33.01
C ARG A 425 -5.37 9.20 -34.19
N ALA A 426 -5.99 9.47 -35.35
CA ALA A 426 -5.72 8.72 -36.57
C ALA A 426 -4.24 8.81 -36.96
N VAL A 427 -3.64 10.01 -36.90
CA VAL A 427 -2.20 10.22 -37.13
C VAL A 427 -1.35 9.31 -36.25
N VAL A 428 -1.61 9.31 -34.94
CA VAL A 428 -0.81 8.54 -33.98
C VAL A 428 -0.91 7.04 -34.26
N ALA A 429 -2.12 6.52 -34.54
CA ALA A 429 -2.31 5.11 -34.89
C ALA A 429 -1.62 4.76 -36.22
N ILE A 430 -1.81 5.59 -37.26
CA ILE A 430 -1.19 5.39 -38.58
C ILE A 430 0.33 5.35 -38.47
N ALA A 431 0.93 6.33 -37.80
CA ALA A 431 2.38 6.42 -37.64
C ALA A 431 2.94 5.26 -36.81
N ALA A 432 2.26 4.86 -35.72
CA ALA A 432 2.65 3.70 -34.90
C ALA A 432 2.67 2.40 -35.70
N LEU A 433 1.76 2.25 -36.67
CA LEU A 433 1.67 1.09 -37.56
C LEU A 433 2.55 1.22 -38.82
N GLY A 434 3.34 2.29 -38.96
CA GLY A 434 4.26 2.50 -40.07
C GLY A 434 3.65 3.08 -41.34
N GLY A 435 2.41 3.59 -41.28
CA GLY A 435 1.81 4.38 -42.37
C GLY A 435 2.30 5.83 -42.38
N ASP A 436 2.17 6.50 -43.53
CA ASP A 436 2.50 7.92 -43.69
C ASP A 436 1.25 8.81 -43.55
N PRO A 437 1.08 9.54 -42.42
CA PRO A 437 -0.08 10.41 -42.19
C PRO A 437 -0.09 11.68 -43.05
N THR A 438 1.00 12.02 -43.74
CA THR A 438 1.05 13.17 -44.66
C THR A 438 0.49 12.85 -46.05
N ALA A 439 0.32 11.56 -46.36
CA ALA A 439 -0.22 11.06 -47.62
C ALA A 439 -1.08 9.79 -47.41
N PHE A 440 -2.14 9.91 -46.59
CA PHE A 440 -2.96 8.77 -46.18
C PHE A 440 -4.35 8.73 -46.81
N GLY A 441 -4.41 8.21 -48.04
CA GLY A 441 -5.64 8.13 -48.84
C GLY A 441 -5.75 9.30 -49.81
N ASN A 442 -6.83 9.35 -50.59
CA ASN A 442 -7.04 10.38 -51.61
C ASN A 442 -8.41 11.04 -51.52
N TYR A 443 -8.46 12.35 -51.72
CA TYR A 443 -9.68 13.13 -51.89
C TYR A 443 -9.53 14.05 -53.11
N ASN A 444 -10.47 13.98 -54.06
CA ASN A 444 -10.42 14.72 -55.33
C ASN A 444 -9.10 14.55 -56.11
N GLY A 445 -8.50 13.36 -56.06
CA GLY A 445 -7.25 13.04 -56.76
C GLY A 445 -5.99 13.64 -56.13
N GLN A 446 -6.09 14.20 -54.91
CA GLN A 446 -4.95 14.66 -54.11
C GLN A 446 -4.78 13.81 -52.86
N PRO A 447 -3.53 13.60 -52.38
CA PRO A 447 -3.29 12.88 -51.14
C PRO A 447 -3.85 13.66 -49.94
N ILE A 448 -4.42 12.93 -48.97
CA ILE A 448 -4.92 13.51 -47.72
C ILE A 448 -3.76 13.68 -46.74
N ASN A 449 -3.54 14.92 -46.27
CA ASN A 449 -2.51 15.24 -45.29
C ASN A 449 -3.16 15.53 -43.92
N LEU A 450 -3.23 14.50 -43.08
CA LEU A 450 -3.92 14.59 -41.78
C LEU A 450 -3.21 15.53 -40.80
N ILE A 451 -1.89 15.66 -40.91
CA ILE A 451 -1.09 16.58 -40.08
C ILE A 451 -1.47 18.04 -40.40
N ALA A 452 -1.48 18.38 -41.68
CA ALA A 452 -1.84 19.73 -42.13
C ALA A 452 -3.28 20.06 -41.77
N ASP A 453 -4.21 19.20 -42.15
CA ASP A 453 -5.65 19.45 -42.07
C ASP A 453 -6.16 19.50 -40.62
N GLY A 454 -5.60 18.67 -39.74
CA GLY A 454 -5.97 18.59 -38.33
C GLY A 454 -5.30 19.65 -37.46
N SER A 455 -4.05 20.03 -37.78
CA SER A 455 -3.21 20.85 -36.91
C SER A 455 -2.92 22.24 -37.49
N TYR A 456 -1.84 22.42 -38.25
CA TYR A 456 -1.31 23.75 -38.57
C TYR A 456 -2.13 24.52 -39.62
N ASN A 457 -2.96 23.82 -40.41
CA ASN A 457 -3.94 24.40 -41.33
C ASN A 457 -5.39 24.08 -40.93
N CYS A 458 -5.64 23.83 -39.64
CA CYS A 458 -6.95 23.44 -39.13
C CYS A 458 -8.07 24.40 -39.56
N VAL A 459 -9.08 23.81 -40.22
CA VAL A 459 -10.21 24.53 -40.83
C VAL A 459 -11.40 24.71 -39.88
N LEU A 460 -11.33 24.22 -38.65
CA LEU A 460 -12.36 24.45 -37.64
C LEU A 460 -12.53 25.95 -37.34
N ARG A 461 -13.76 26.35 -36.99
CA ARG A 461 -14.14 27.76 -36.78
C ARG A 461 -13.20 28.50 -35.84
N ASP A 462 -12.88 27.88 -34.71
CA ASP A 462 -12.01 28.45 -33.66
C ASP A 462 -10.61 27.78 -33.67
N GLY A 463 -10.25 27.14 -34.80
CA GLY A 463 -8.99 26.41 -34.96
C GLY A 463 -8.89 25.16 -34.07
N PRO A 464 -7.65 24.68 -33.80
CA PRO A 464 -7.41 23.53 -32.95
C PRO A 464 -8.00 23.70 -31.55
N GLY A 465 -8.01 24.94 -31.02
CA GLY A 465 -8.57 25.30 -29.72
C GLY A 465 -10.10 25.15 -29.58
N THR A 466 -10.83 24.76 -30.62
CA THR A 466 -12.29 24.49 -30.56
C THR A 466 -12.63 23.46 -29.47
N GLN A 467 -11.71 22.54 -29.15
CA GLN A 467 -11.86 21.53 -28.08
C GLN A 467 -11.12 21.91 -26.78
N GLY A 468 -10.83 23.19 -26.57
CA GLY A 468 -10.01 23.67 -25.47
C GLY A 468 -8.57 23.17 -25.53
N LEU A 469 -7.95 23.01 -24.36
CA LEU A 469 -6.57 22.55 -24.20
C LEU A 469 -6.27 21.25 -24.97
N ASN A 470 -7.24 20.33 -25.00
CA ASN A 470 -7.08 19.00 -25.60
C ASN A 470 -6.76 19.09 -27.11
N GLY A 471 -7.32 20.07 -27.82
CA GLY A 471 -7.04 20.27 -29.24
C GLY A 471 -5.61 20.72 -29.52
N TRP A 472 -5.04 21.56 -28.64
CA TRP A 472 -3.65 22.01 -28.70
C TRP A 472 -2.67 20.89 -28.35
N ILE A 473 -2.95 20.12 -27.29
CA ILE A 473 -2.14 18.96 -26.87
C ILE A 473 -2.01 17.95 -28.01
N TRP A 474 -3.14 17.44 -28.51
CA TRP A 474 -3.11 16.42 -29.54
C TRP A 474 -2.56 16.93 -30.87
N GLY A 475 -2.78 18.21 -31.20
CA GLY A 475 -2.22 18.79 -32.41
C GLY A 475 -0.69 18.83 -32.36
N LEU A 476 -0.13 19.22 -31.21
CA LEU A 476 1.31 19.22 -31.02
C LEU A 476 1.89 17.80 -31.05
N ILE A 477 1.28 16.85 -30.34
CA ILE A 477 1.66 15.42 -30.40
C ILE A 477 1.66 14.93 -31.84
N SER A 478 0.60 15.20 -32.60
CA SER A 478 0.46 14.71 -33.97
C SER A 478 1.55 15.25 -34.90
N MET A 479 1.85 16.55 -34.84
CA MET A 479 2.94 17.15 -35.63
C MET A 479 4.31 16.61 -35.24
N ASP A 480 4.49 16.29 -33.96
CA ASP A 480 5.79 15.86 -33.42
C ASP A 480 6.01 14.36 -33.50
N THR A 481 4.99 13.55 -33.83
CA THR A 481 5.17 12.11 -34.07
C THR A 481 6.27 11.80 -35.08
N GLY A 482 6.38 12.59 -36.14
CA GLY A 482 7.48 12.50 -37.11
C GLY A 482 8.36 13.75 -37.17
N MET A 483 8.18 14.72 -36.26
CA MET A 483 8.69 16.10 -36.39
C MET A 483 8.40 16.69 -37.78
N TYR A 484 7.13 16.60 -38.20
CA TYR A 484 6.73 17.01 -39.55
C TYR A 484 6.99 18.51 -39.77
N PRO A 485 7.51 18.91 -40.94
CA PRO A 485 7.79 20.31 -41.25
C PRO A 485 6.48 21.11 -41.28
N VAL A 486 6.49 22.31 -40.69
CA VAL A 486 5.37 23.25 -40.71
C VAL A 486 5.76 24.41 -41.62
N PRO A 487 5.00 24.69 -42.70
CA PRO A 487 5.29 25.80 -43.61
C PRO A 487 5.25 27.18 -42.91
N ASP A 488 6.01 28.14 -43.42
CA ASP A 488 6.07 29.51 -42.88
C ASP A 488 4.72 30.25 -42.96
N ASP A 489 3.87 29.89 -43.92
CA ASP A 489 2.53 30.44 -44.12
C ASP A 489 1.42 29.66 -43.40
N ALA A 490 1.78 28.69 -42.55
CA ALA A 490 0.83 27.92 -41.78
C ALA A 490 -0.05 28.82 -40.89
N LYS A 491 -1.35 28.52 -40.86
CA LYS A 491 -2.33 29.29 -40.07
C LYS A 491 -2.05 29.24 -38.56
N TYR A 492 -1.58 28.09 -38.08
CA TYR A 492 -1.19 27.87 -36.69
C TYR A 492 0.22 27.26 -36.65
N PRO A 493 1.28 28.09 -36.56
CA PRO A 493 2.65 27.60 -36.41
C PRO A 493 2.80 26.76 -35.15
N ARG A 494 3.78 25.85 -35.13
CA ARG A 494 4.11 25.00 -33.97
C ARG A 494 4.29 25.79 -32.66
N ALA A 495 4.95 26.96 -32.73
CA ALA A 495 5.12 27.84 -31.57
C ALA A 495 3.79 28.31 -30.96
N THR A 496 2.73 28.45 -31.76
CA THR A 496 1.38 28.79 -31.28
C THR A 496 0.82 27.67 -30.42
N PHE A 497 0.95 26.40 -30.82
CA PHE A 497 0.47 25.26 -30.03
C PHE A 497 1.13 25.23 -28.64
N ILE A 498 2.46 25.40 -28.60
CA ILE A 498 3.24 25.43 -27.36
C ILE A 498 2.75 26.59 -26.48
N THR A 499 2.70 27.81 -27.04
CA THR A 499 2.34 28.99 -26.28
C THR A 499 0.89 28.93 -25.76
N GLU A 500 -0.05 28.39 -26.52
CA GLU A 500 -1.44 28.22 -26.06
C GLU A 500 -1.57 27.20 -24.93
N ILE A 501 -0.79 26.11 -24.94
CA ILE A 501 -0.72 25.18 -23.81
C ILE A 501 -0.16 25.90 -22.57
N LEU A 502 0.99 26.58 -22.71
CA LEU A 502 1.65 27.26 -21.59
C LEU A 502 0.79 28.38 -20.97
N LYS A 503 0.02 29.11 -21.79
CA LYS A 503 -0.94 30.12 -21.31
C LYS A 503 -2.04 29.55 -20.41
N MET A 504 -2.38 28.28 -20.56
CA MET A 504 -3.45 27.60 -19.83
C MET A 504 -2.97 26.92 -18.53
N GLN A 505 -1.70 27.08 -18.15
CA GLN A 505 -1.19 26.54 -16.89
C GLN A 505 -1.85 27.25 -15.69
N LEU A 506 -2.28 26.47 -14.70
CA LEU A 506 -3.00 26.96 -13.54
C LEU A 506 -2.06 27.51 -12.46
N THR A 507 -2.61 28.30 -11.55
CA THR A 507 -1.87 28.95 -10.43
C THR A 507 -2.00 28.18 -9.13
N ASP A 508 -2.07 26.84 -9.21
CA ASP A 508 -2.19 25.93 -8.06
C ASP A 508 -0.85 25.21 -7.79
N GLY A 509 0.25 25.93 -7.99
CA GLY A 509 1.58 25.41 -7.75
C GLY A 509 1.81 25.03 -6.30
N VAL A 510 2.72 24.08 -6.10
CA VAL A 510 3.14 23.55 -4.80
C VAL A 510 4.63 23.76 -4.61
N GLN A 511 5.13 23.53 -3.39
CA GLN A 511 6.56 23.66 -3.08
C GLN A 511 7.15 25.05 -3.40
N GLY A 512 6.33 26.10 -3.26
CA GLY A 512 6.68 27.48 -3.55
C GLY A 512 6.59 27.89 -5.02
N ASN A 513 6.18 26.99 -5.91
CA ASN A 513 5.92 27.31 -7.32
C ASN A 513 4.62 28.11 -7.45
N ALA A 514 4.62 29.15 -8.27
CA ALA A 514 3.42 29.95 -8.52
C ALA A 514 2.41 29.26 -9.44
N TYR A 515 2.88 28.31 -10.25
CA TYR A 515 2.09 27.59 -11.25
C TYR A 515 2.15 26.09 -10.98
N GLY A 516 1.08 25.38 -11.35
CA GLY A 516 0.94 23.94 -11.21
C GLY A 516 0.81 23.27 -12.57
N GLY A 517 -0.28 22.55 -12.78
CA GLY A 517 -0.58 21.80 -14.00
C GLY A 517 -1.70 22.42 -14.84
N TRP A 518 -2.52 21.55 -15.43
CA TRP A 518 -3.57 21.90 -16.41
C TRP A 518 -4.88 21.16 -16.14
N VAL A 519 -5.97 21.61 -16.76
CA VAL A 519 -7.32 21.02 -16.61
C VAL A 519 -8.09 21.01 -17.94
N LEU A 520 -9.10 20.13 -18.06
CA LEU A 520 -9.80 19.78 -19.31
C LEU A 520 -10.57 20.96 -19.99
N GLY A 521 -10.69 22.13 -19.37
CA GLY A 521 -11.27 23.34 -19.98
C GLY A 521 -10.26 24.43 -20.37
N GLY A 522 -8.97 24.23 -20.04
CA GLY A 522 -7.91 25.23 -20.19
C GLY A 522 -7.80 26.24 -19.04
N TYR A 523 -8.85 26.43 -18.22
CA TYR A 523 -8.85 27.31 -17.06
C TYR A 523 -9.62 26.67 -15.90
N GLY A 524 -9.17 26.90 -14.67
CA GLY A 524 -9.77 26.32 -13.46
C GLY A 524 -8.98 26.68 -12.21
N THR A 525 -9.39 26.11 -11.07
CA THR A 525 -8.75 26.35 -9.76
C THR A 525 -7.87 25.21 -9.29
N ALA A 526 -7.92 24.05 -9.95
CA ALA A 526 -7.14 22.87 -9.60
C ALA A 526 -6.74 22.09 -10.85
N SER A 527 -5.50 21.60 -10.84
CA SER A 527 -4.92 20.74 -11.86
C SER A 527 -5.57 19.37 -11.87
N ASP A 528 -5.86 18.86 -13.06
CA ASP A 528 -6.32 17.49 -13.30
C ASP A 528 -5.12 16.62 -13.69
N VAL A 529 -5.06 15.40 -13.13
CA VAL A 529 -3.91 14.50 -13.30
C VAL A 529 -3.72 14.13 -14.77
N ASP A 530 -4.79 13.72 -15.44
CA ASP A 530 -4.75 13.23 -16.81
C ASP A 530 -4.32 14.34 -17.76
N MET A 531 -4.98 15.50 -17.66
CA MET A 531 -4.71 16.64 -18.53
C MET A 531 -3.34 17.25 -18.29
N THR A 532 -2.87 17.27 -17.04
CA THR A 532 -1.52 17.72 -16.72
C THR A 532 -0.48 16.80 -17.35
N ALA A 533 -0.64 15.49 -17.17
CA ALA A 533 0.27 14.50 -17.76
C ALA A 533 0.24 14.55 -19.30
N MET A 534 -0.93 14.67 -19.92
CA MET A 534 -1.05 14.79 -21.38
C MET A 534 -0.41 16.09 -21.92
N ALA A 535 -0.51 17.21 -21.18
CA ALA A 535 0.18 18.44 -21.56
C ALA A 535 1.71 18.25 -21.53
N ILE A 536 2.22 17.56 -20.52
CA ILE A 536 3.65 17.21 -20.42
C ILE A 536 4.05 16.31 -21.60
N GLN A 537 3.25 15.30 -21.97
CA GLN A 537 3.53 14.43 -23.12
C GLN A 537 3.65 15.23 -24.43
N ALA A 538 2.79 16.23 -24.65
CA ALA A 538 2.85 17.10 -25.82
C ALA A 538 4.08 18.04 -25.80
N LEU A 539 4.44 18.52 -24.61
CA LEU A 539 5.57 19.43 -24.40
C LEU A 539 6.92 18.70 -24.32
N ALA A 540 6.93 17.37 -24.19
CA ALA A 540 8.12 16.58 -23.92
C ALA A 540 9.29 16.81 -24.90
N PRO A 541 9.08 16.97 -26.22
CA PRO A 541 10.18 17.32 -27.12
C PRO A 541 10.85 18.64 -26.69
N TYR A 542 10.07 19.65 -26.30
CA TYR A 542 10.57 20.99 -25.94
C TYR A 542 11.08 21.09 -24.50
N TYR A 543 10.88 20.05 -23.68
CA TYR A 543 11.46 19.96 -22.35
C TYR A 543 12.99 20.01 -22.39
N ASN A 544 13.58 19.47 -23.47
CA ASN A 544 15.01 19.41 -23.71
C ASN A 544 15.54 20.57 -24.57
N ASP A 545 14.83 21.71 -24.56
CA ASP A 545 15.19 22.93 -25.28
C ASP A 545 15.25 24.11 -24.28
N ASP A 546 16.10 25.11 -24.55
CA ASP A 546 16.26 26.30 -23.69
C ASP A 546 15.52 27.53 -24.24
N THR A 547 14.66 27.36 -25.23
CA THR A 547 13.81 28.42 -25.78
C THR A 547 12.91 28.99 -24.68
N VAL A 548 13.00 30.30 -24.50
CA VAL A 548 12.16 31.07 -23.58
C VAL A 548 10.92 31.57 -24.32
N TYR A 549 9.75 31.26 -23.78
CA TYR A 549 8.45 31.71 -24.28
C TYR A 549 7.92 32.84 -23.39
N THR A 550 7.59 33.98 -24.00
CA THR A 550 6.94 35.10 -23.33
C THR A 550 5.47 35.16 -23.71
N TYR A 551 4.57 35.10 -22.73
CA TYR A 551 3.13 35.10 -22.93
C TYR A 551 2.37 35.64 -21.71
N THR A 552 1.13 36.10 -21.91
CA THR A 552 0.21 36.41 -20.81
C THR A 552 -0.51 35.13 -20.36
N ASN A 553 -0.25 34.66 -19.14
CA ASN A 553 -0.96 33.51 -18.60
C ASN A 553 -2.45 33.81 -18.46
N GLY A 554 -3.30 32.90 -18.94
CA GLY A 554 -4.73 33.13 -18.99
C GLY A 554 -5.45 32.94 -17.65
N ASN A 555 -4.82 32.33 -16.64
CA ASN A 555 -5.38 32.21 -15.29
C ASN A 555 -5.02 33.42 -14.42
N SER A 556 -3.72 33.73 -14.26
CA SER A 556 -3.24 34.86 -13.45
C SER A 556 -3.40 36.21 -14.13
N LYS A 557 -3.54 36.24 -15.47
CA LYS A 557 -3.51 37.46 -16.31
C LYS A 557 -2.19 38.23 -16.23
N THR A 558 -1.10 37.58 -15.79
CA THR A 558 0.24 38.17 -15.72
C THR A 558 1.10 37.75 -16.89
N GLU A 559 2.08 38.57 -17.25
CA GLU A 559 3.12 38.18 -18.20
C GLU A 559 4.06 37.17 -17.54
N VAL A 560 4.39 36.10 -18.27
CA VAL A 560 5.27 35.01 -17.88
C VAL A 560 6.32 34.86 -18.97
N SER A 561 7.58 34.70 -18.58
CA SER A 561 8.71 34.42 -19.46
C SER A 561 9.46 33.22 -18.91
N LYS A 562 9.26 32.05 -19.52
CA LYS A 562 9.77 30.75 -19.03
C LYS A 562 10.12 29.82 -20.18
N THR A 563 11.03 28.89 -19.91
CA THR A 563 11.24 27.71 -20.77
C THR A 563 10.11 26.70 -20.56
N VAL A 564 9.89 25.81 -21.54
CA VAL A 564 8.96 24.68 -21.37
C VAL A 564 9.38 23.80 -20.20
N ARG A 565 10.69 23.59 -20.00
CA ARG A 565 11.26 22.82 -18.89
C ARG A 565 10.76 23.30 -17.53
N GLN A 566 10.86 24.61 -17.27
CA GLN A 566 10.40 25.20 -16.02
C GLN A 566 8.90 24.97 -15.79
N CYS A 567 8.07 25.14 -16.83
CA CYS A 567 6.63 24.91 -16.71
C CYS A 567 6.31 23.42 -16.46
N VAL A 568 7.03 22.51 -17.11
CA VAL A 568 6.87 21.06 -16.91
C VAL A 568 7.35 20.63 -15.52
N ASP A 569 8.46 21.16 -15.01
CA ASP A 569 8.96 20.85 -13.66
C ASP A 569 7.95 21.26 -12.58
N GLU A 570 7.35 22.44 -12.71
CA GLU A 570 6.26 22.90 -11.83
C GLU A 570 5.03 21.96 -11.87
N ALA A 571 4.70 21.47 -13.06
CA ALA A 571 3.60 20.53 -13.26
C ALA A 571 3.91 19.13 -12.70
N LEU A 572 5.16 18.66 -12.80
CA LEU A 572 5.60 17.40 -12.21
C LEU A 572 5.59 17.47 -10.68
N ASP A 573 6.01 18.60 -10.09
CA ASP A 573 5.89 18.84 -8.64
C ASP A 573 4.43 18.80 -8.20
N ARG A 574 3.53 19.40 -9.01
CA ARG A 574 2.09 19.34 -8.76
C ARG A 574 1.55 17.91 -8.84
N LEU A 575 1.88 17.15 -9.88
CA LEU A 575 1.50 15.74 -10.00
C LEU A 575 2.03 14.92 -8.81
N GLY A 576 3.28 15.11 -8.41
CA GLY A 576 3.84 14.42 -7.24
C GLY A 576 3.04 14.68 -5.94
N SER A 577 2.55 15.91 -5.75
CA SER A 577 1.69 16.24 -4.60
C SER A 577 0.30 15.56 -4.62
N LEU A 578 -0.11 15.02 -5.77
CA LEU A 578 -1.39 14.33 -5.95
C LEU A 578 -1.25 12.79 -5.87
N LEU A 579 -0.02 12.28 -5.68
CA LEU A 579 0.24 10.85 -5.50
C LEU A 579 -0.42 10.35 -4.21
N ASN A 580 -1.23 9.31 -4.29
CA ASN A 580 -1.83 8.68 -3.12
C ASN A 580 -0.93 7.60 -2.49
N GLU A 581 -1.26 7.14 -1.28
CA GLU A 581 -0.47 6.16 -0.51
C GLU A 581 -0.32 4.79 -1.20
N ALA A 582 -1.12 4.52 -2.23
CA ALA A 582 -1.08 3.28 -2.99
C ALA A 582 -0.24 3.37 -4.27
N GLY A 583 0.47 4.49 -4.50
CA GLY A 583 1.24 4.73 -5.72
C GLY A 583 0.36 5.07 -6.92
N GLY A 584 -0.85 5.57 -6.67
CA GLY A 584 -1.85 5.91 -7.70
C GLY A 584 -2.31 7.36 -7.65
N PHE A 585 -3.37 7.64 -8.39
CA PHE A 585 -3.97 8.98 -8.48
C PHE A 585 -5.49 8.90 -8.42
N THR A 586 -6.09 9.81 -7.66
CA THR A 586 -7.54 10.01 -7.63
C THR A 586 -7.89 11.19 -8.53
N SER A 587 -8.54 10.91 -9.66
CA SER A 587 -9.12 11.93 -10.54
C SER A 587 -10.64 11.78 -10.56
N TRP A 588 -11.38 12.89 -10.56
CA TRP A 588 -12.86 12.90 -10.48
C TRP A 588 -13.43 12.01 -9.36
N ASN A 589 -12.79 12.03 -8.17
CA ASN A 589 -13.11 11.20 -7.01
C ASN A 589 -12.96 9.68 -7.22
N THR A 590 -12.21 9.25 -8.23
CA THR A 590 -11.98 7.84 -8.55
C THR A 590 -10.49 7.54 -8.66
N ASP A 591 -9.98 6.64 -7.82
CA ASP A 591 -8.64 6.04 -7.96
C ASP A 591 -8.68 5.06 -9.13
N ASN A 592 -7.96 5.39 -10.21
CA ASN A 592 -8.07 4.67 -11.48
C ASN A 592 -6.72 4.46 -12.17
N VAL A 593 -6.66 3.44 -13.04
CA VAL A 593 -5.41 3.06 -13.71
C VAL A 593 -5.05 4.00 -14.85
N GLU A 594 -6.04 4.61 -15.51
CA GLU A 594 -5.85 5.52 -16.64
C GLU A 594 -5.02 6.74 -16.24
N SER A 595 -5.28 7.31 -15.06
CA SER A 595 -4.49 8.43 -14.52
C SER A 595 -3.04 8.05 -14.26
N ILE A 596 -2.78 6.85 -13.74
CA ILE A 596 -1.42 6.35 -13.55
C ILE A 596 -0.73 6.16 -14.91
N ALA A 597 -1.45 5.60 -15.89
CA ALA A 597 -0.95 5.40 -17.25
C ALA A 597 -0.52 6.73 -17.91
N GLN A 598 -1.29 7.81 -17.77
CA GLN A 598 -0.92 9.12 -18.32
C GLN A 598 0.37 9.66 -17.69
N VAL A 599 0.48 9.60 -16.36
CA VAL A 599 1.67 10.11 -15.64
C VAL A 599 2.90 9.29 -15.99
N LEU A 600 2.79 7.96 -16.05
CA LEU A 600 3.90 7.08 -16.42
C LEU A 600 4.43 7.44 -17.83
N VAL A 601 3.54 7.60 -18.80
CA VAL A 601 3.92 7.99 -20.17
C VAL A 601 4.56 9.38 -20.20
N ALA A 602 4.07 10.32 -19.40
CA ALA A 602 4.65 11.66 -19.29
C ALA A 602 6.10 11.60 -18.79
N LEU A 603 6.37 10.85 -17.71
CA LEU A 603 7.72 10.68 -17.15
C LEU A 603 8.67 10.06 -18.17
N CYS A 604 8.27 8.95 -18.79
CA CYS A 604 9.09 8.29 -19.82
C CYS A 604 9.33 9.21 -21.03
N ALA A 605 8.37 10.05 -21.41
CA ALA A 605 8.51 10.98 -22.53
C ALA A 605 9.55 12.08 -22.26
N VAL A 606 9.62 12.59 -21.02
CA VAL A 606 10.61 13.61 -20.61
C VAL A 606 11.93 13.01 -20.10
N GLY A 607 12.10 11.69 -20.19
CA GLY A 607 13.35 11.00 -19.84
C GLY A 607 13.55 10.76 -18.34
N ILE A 608 12.48 10.79 -17.55
CA ILE A 608 12.52 10.52 -16.11
C ILE A 608 12.14 9.05 -15.86
N ASP A 609 12.96 8.35 -15.06
CA ASP A 609 12.71 6.98 -14.62
C ASP A 609 11.60 6.95 -13.54
N PRO A 610 10.42 6.35 -13.83
CA PRO A 610 9.31 6.28 -12.89
C PRO A 610 9.61 5.56 -11.57
N ALA A 611 10.66 4.71 -11.52
CA ALA A 611 11.06 3.99 -10.31
C ALA A 611 12.04 4.77 -9.43
N LYS A 612 12.59 5.90 -9.90
CA LYS A 612 13.64 6.66 -9.19
C LYS A 612 13.26 8.08 -8.81
N ASP A 613 12.24 8.66 -9.46
CA ASP A 613 11.82 10.03 -9.14
C ASP A 613 11.05 10.07 -7.82
N ALA A 614 11.65 10.70 -6.81
CA ALA A 614 11.11 10.77 -5.46
C ALA A 614 9.73 11.45 -5.36
N ARG A 615 9.31 12.22 -6.37
CA ARG A 615 7.95 12.79 -6.43
C ARG A 615 6.88 11.72 -6.63
N PHE A 616 7.26 10.57 -7.18
CA PHE A 616 6.37 9.50 -7.60
C PHE A 616 6.61 8.18 -6.86
N ILE A 617 7.31 8.25 -5.71
CA ILE A 617 7.54 7.13 -4.80
C ILE A 617 6.86 7.45 -3.47
N THR A 618 5.99 6.57 -2.99
CA THR A 618 5.29 6.77 -1.72
C THR A 618 6.24 6.67 -0.52
N ARG A 619 5.79 7.12 0.65
CA ARG A 619 6.58 7.01 1.89
C ARG A 619 6.99 5.57 2.24
N ASP A 620 6.19 4.59 1.84
CA ASP A 620 6.44 3.16 2.02
C ASP A 620 7.26 2.53 0.86
N GLY A 621 7.71 3.35 -0.10
CA GLY A 621 8.54 2.90 -1.22
C GLY A 621 7.78 2.33 -2.42
N LYS A 622 6.46 2.52 -2.53
CA LYS A 622 5.68 2.06 -3.70
C LYS A 622 5.89 2.98 -4.88
N THR A 623 6.11 2.39 -6.06
CA THR A 623 6.28 3.08 -7.35
C THR A 623 4.96 3.24 -8.10
N LEU A 624 4.96 4.00 -9.21
CA LEU A 624 3.82 4.05 -10.14
C LEU A 624 3.55 2.70 -10.81
N LEU A 625 4.57 1.87 -11.03
CA LEU A 625 4.38 0.52 -11.57
C LEU A 625 3.66 -0.36 -10.56
N ASP A 626 4.03 -0.30 -9.28
CA ASP A 626 3.29 -0.99 -8.20
C ASP A 626 1.83 -0.55 -8.17
N GLY A 627 1.60 0.77 -8.23
CA GLY A 627 0.26 1.37 -8.26
C GLY A 627 -0.58 0.89 -9.44
N LEU A 628 -0.01 0.85 -10.65
CA LEU A 628 -0.64 0.38 -11.87
C LEU A 628 -0.97 -1.11 -11.81
N LEU A 629 -0.04 -1.93 -11.31
CA LEU A 629 -0.22 -3.39 -11.22
C LEU A 629 -1.31 -3.83 -10.23
N ARG A 630 -1.72 -2.97 -9.28
CA ARG A 630 -2.89 -3.23 -8.42
C ARG A 630 -4.20 -3.41 -9.20
N PHE A 631 -4.29 -2.81 -10.39
CA PHE A 631 -5.46 -2.89 -11.27
C PHE A 631 -5.38 -4.08 -12.24
N ARG A 632 -4.29 -4.86 -12.19
CA ARG A 632 -4.10 -6.03 -13.04
C ARG A 632 -4.95 -7.20 -12.57
N LEU A 633 -5.64 -7.83 -13.50
CA LEU A 633 -6.50 -8.98 -13.29
C LEU A 633 -5.73 -10.30 -13.46
N SER A 634 -6.34 -11.39 -12.98
CA SER A 634 -5.76 -12.74 -13.06
C SER A 634 -5.50 -13.24 -14.49
N ASP A 635 -6.25 -12.74 -15.47
CA ASP A 635 -6.06 -13.06 -16.89
C ASP A 635 -5.04 -12.14 -17.58
N GLY A 636 -4.44 -11.20 -16.84
CA GLY A 636 -3.43 -10.27 -17.32
C GLY A 636 -3.93 -8.93 -17.84
N GLY A 637 -5.24 -8.73 -17.99
CA GLY A 637 -5.82 -7.44 -18.36
C GLY A 637 -5.97 -6.49 -17.19
N PHE A 638 -6.58 -5.33 -17.41
CA PHE A 638 -6.75 -4.30 -16.36
C PHE A 638 -8.21 -3.89 -16.14
N CYS A 639 -8.52 -3.50 -14.91
CA CYS A 639 -9.78 -2.88 -14.52
C CYS A 639 -9.62 -1.37 -14.31
N HIS A 640 -10.73 -0.63 -14.39
CA HIS A 640 -10.74 0.83 -14.18
C HIS A 640 -10.52 1.20 -12.70
N VAL A 641 -11.18 0.47 -11.80
CA VAL A 641 -11.06 0.62 -10.34
C VAL A 641 -10.66 -0.71 -9.73
N VAL A 642 -9.87 -0.69 -8.65
CA VAL A 642 -9.48 -1.91 -7.92
C VAL A 642 -10.73 -2.71 -7.53
N ASN A 643 -10.67 -4.03 -7.69
CA ASN A 643 -11.81 -4.96 -7.54
C ASN A 643 -12.94 -4.79 -8.57
N GLY A 644 -12.77 -3.93 -9.58
CA GLY A 644 -13.64 -3.85 -10.74
C GLY A 644 -13.41 -5.01 -11.73
N GLY A 645 -14.36 -5.17 -12.66
CA GLY A 645 -14.20 -6.09 -13.78
C GLY A 645 -13.27 -5.54 -14.87
N TRP A 646 -12.93 -6.39 -15.84
CA TRP A 646 -12.13 -6.01 -17.01
C TRP A 646 -12.74 -4.81 -17.73
N ASN A 647 -11.90 -3.84 -18.11
CA ASN A 647 -12.32 -2.64 -18.81
C ASN A 647 -11.39 -2.37 -20.00
N SER A 648 -11.98 -2.17 -21.19
CA SER A 648 -11.21 -2.00 -22.44
C SER A 648 -10.32 -0.76 -22.42
N MET A 649 -10.83 0.37 -21.94
CA MET A 649 -10.05 1.62 -21.93
C MET A 649 -8.91 1.53 -20.91
N ALA A 650 -9.20 1.05 -19.70
CA ALA A 650 -8.21 0.78 -18.67
C ALA A 650 -7.10 -0.15 -19.18
N ASN A 651 -7.49 -1.26 -19.82
CA ASN A 651 -6.56 -2.21 -20.41
C ASN A 651 -5.68 -1.58 -21.48
N ASP A 652 -6.25 -0.85 -22.43
CA ASP A 652 -5.49 -0.27 -23.54
C ASP A 652 -4.54 0.83 -23.06
N GLN A 653 -4.98 1.68 -22.12
CA GLN A 653 -4.14 2.74 -21.56
C GLN A 653 -3.01 2.20 -20.69
N ALA A 654 -3.30 1.23 -19.82
CA ALA A 654 -2.26 0.54 -19.06
C ALA A 654 -1.26 -0.15 -20.01
N THR A 655 -1.73 -0.75 -21.11
CA THR A 655 -0.87 -1.44 -22.08
C THR A 655 0.09 -0.48 -22.76
N TYR A 656 -0.37 0.66 -23.32
CA TYR A 656 0.58 1.60 -23.95
C TYR A 656 1.49 2.29 -22.93
N ALA A 657 1.07 2.43 -21.68
CA ALA A 657 1.94 2.95 -20.62
C ALA A 657 3.05 1.98 -20.28
N LEU A 658 2.74 0.68 -20.15
CA LEU A 658 3.76 -0.36 -20.02
C LEU A 658 4.69 -0.38 -21.24
N VAL A 659 4.17 -0.18 -22.45
CA VAL A 659 5.01 -0.04 -23.66
C VAL A 659 5.91 1.20 -23.57
N ALA A 660 5.40 2.34 -23.10
CA ALA A 660 6.21 3.53 -22.90
C ALA A 660 7.37 3.28 -21.92
N TYR A 661 7.10 2.58 -20.81
CA TYR A 661 8.14 2.20 -19.86
C TYR A 661 9.13 1.20 -20.45
N TRP A 662 8.63 0.18 -21.14
CA TRP A 662 9.44 -0.83 -21.80
C TRP A 662 10.41 -0.19 -22.82
N ARG A 663 9.92 0.78 -23.59
CA ARG A 663 10.75 1.55 -24.53
C ARG A 663 11.79 2.39 -23.81
N PHE A 664 11.43 3.02 -22.68
CA PHE A 664 12.36 3.78 -21.84
C PHE A 664 13.49 2.89 -21.29
N GLU A 665 13.15 1.75 -20.68
CA GLU A 665 14.13 0.79 -20.14
C GLU A 665 15.09 0.29 -21.21
N ASN A 666 14.61 0.10 -22.43
CA ASN A 666 15.40 -0.34 -23.59
C ASN A 666 16.12 0.80 -24.34
N GLY A 667 16.03 2.05 -23.86
CA GLY A 667 16.69 3.20 -24.50
C GLY A 667 16.13 3.56 -25.89
N MET A 668 14.91 3.13 -26.20
CA MET A 668 14.24 3.40 -27.48
C MET A 668 13.55 4.75 -27.49
N SER A 669 13.15 5.28 -28.66
CA SER A 669 12.30 6.48 -28.79
C SER A 669 11.07 6.43 -27.89
N ALA A 670 10.64 7.59 -27.36
CA ALA A 670 9.46 7.71 -26.53
C ALA A 670 8.20 7.21 -27.26
N LEU A 671 7.11 6.97 -26.53
CA LEU A 671 5.89 6.36 -27.09
C LEU A 671 5.41 7.07 -28.36
N TYR A 672 5.32 8.41 -28.31
CA TYR A 672 4.86 9.23 -29.43
C TYR A 672 5.95 9.69 -30.40
N ASP A 673 7.24 9.41 -30.14
CA ASP A 673 8.31 9.72 -31.09
C ASP A 673 8.45 8.56 -32.10
N MET A 674 7.83 8.71 -33.28
CA MET A 674 7.76 7.69 -34.33
C MET A 674 8.88 7.81 -35.36
N ARG A 675 9.86 8.69 -35.12
CA ARG A 675 10.99 8.88 -36.03
C ARG A 675 11.86 7.63 -36.09
N ALA A 676 12.68 7.53 -37.12
CA ALA A 676 13.60 6.40 -37.25
C ALA A 676 14.70 6.50 -36.18
N ASP A 677 14.86 5.44 -35.37
CA ASP A 677 15.91 5.34 -34.33
C ASP A 677 17.33 5.11 -34.92
N ALA A 678 17.56 5.39 -36.21
CA ALA A 678 18.80 5.07 -36.94
C ALA A 678 19.27 6.23 -37.83
N GLY A 679 20.59 6.33 -38.01
CA GLY A 679 21.28 7.36 -38.81
C GLY A 679 22.07 8.35 -37.96
N ASP A 680 22.88 9.18 -38.63
CA ASP A 680 23.88 10.07 -37.99
C ASP A 680 23.30 10.97 -36.89
N ALA A 681 22.10 11.50 -37.08
CA ALA A 681 21.43 12.33 -36.08
C ALA A 681 21.04 11.52 -34.82
N ALA A 682 20.51 10.31 -35.00
CA ALA A 682 20.17 9.42 -33.89
C ALA A 682 21.43 8.92 -33.14
N ASP A 683 22.52 8.66 -33.87
CA ASP A 683 23.83 8.34 -33.29
C ASP A 683 24.40 9.50 -32.46
N ALA A 684 24.31 10.72 -32.99
CA ALA A 684 24.73 11.92 -32.25
C ALA A 684 23.89 12.13 -30.98
N CYS A 685 22.57 11.94 -31.05
CA CYS A 685 21.71 11.98 -29.87
C CYS A 685 22.13 10.93 -28.83
N ARG A 686 22.36 9.68 -29.23
CA ARG A 686 22.83 8.61 -28.33
C ARG A 686 24.17 8.95 -27.69
N ALA A 687 25.12 9.48 -28.45
CA ALA A 687 26.43 9.89 -27.94
C ALA A 687 26.31 11.02 -26.91
N ALA A 688 25.46 12.01 -27.16
CA ALA A 688 25.17 13.08 -26.21
C ALA A 688 24.51 12.53 -24.93
N MET A 689 23.50 11.67 -25.07
CA MET A 689 22.81 11.06 -23.92
C MET A 689 23.78 10.24 -23.05
N ALA A 690 24.66 9.43 -23.65
CA ALA A 690 25.64 8.64 -22.94
C ALA A 690 26.68 9.51 -22.20
N ALA A 691 27.10 10.63 -22.79
CA ALA A 691 28.01 11.57 -22.14
C ALA A 691 27.37 12.27 -20.94
N ILE A 692 26.08 12.59 -21.02
CA ILE A 692 25.32 13.14 -19.89
C ILE A 692 25.19 12.11 -18.77
N GLU A 693 24.86 10.86 -19.10
CA GLU A 693 24.73 9.77 -18.13
C GLU A 693 26.05 9.44 -17.42
N ALA A 694 27.18 9.56 -18.12
CA ALA A 694 28.51 9.40 -17.52
C ALA A 694 28.86 10.52 -16.53
N ALA A 695 28.30 11.71 -16.70
CA ALA A 695 28.54 12.88 -15.85
C ALA A 695 27.57 12.95 -14.66
N TYR A 696 27.51 11.90 -13.84
CA TYR A 696 26.55 11.80 -12.72
C TYR A 696 27.12 12.17 -11.34
N ASP A 697 28.44 12.00 -11.14
CA ASP A 697 29.08 12.23 -9.84
C ASP A 697 29.54 13.68 -9.72
N SER A 698 28.72 14.52 -9.09
CA SER A 698 29.01 15.94 -8.86
C SER A 698 30.20 16.20 -7.93
N SER A 699 30.70 15.16 -7.24
CA SER A 699 31.89 15.24 -6.39
C SER A 699 33.21 14.91 -7.12
N ALA A 700 33.13 14.39 -8.35
CA ALA A 700 34.31 14.04 -9.13
C ALA A 700 35.15 15.29 -9.46
N ALA A 701 36.48 15.16 -9.35
CA ALA A 701 37.40 16.27 -9.59
C ALA A 701 37.33 16.81 -11.03
N ASP A 702 36.95 15.98 -12.00
CA ASP A 702 36.78 16.31 -13.41
C ASP A 702 35.31 16.53 -13.81
N TYR A 703 34.37 16.65 -12.86
CA TYR A 703 32.94 16.80 -13.14
C TYR A 703 32.62 17.94 -14.12
N LYS A 704 33.17 19.14 -13.92
CA LYS A 704 33.00 20.27 -14.86
C LYS A 704 33.53 19.96 -16.27
N ALA A 705 34.62 19.20 -16.37
CA ALA A 705 35.17 18.76 -17.65
C ALA A 705 34.24 17.75 -18.35
N GLN A 706 33.65 16.83 -17.59
CA GLN A 706 32.64 15.88 -18.10
C GLN A 706 31.38 16.63 -18.58
N LEU A 707 30.86 17.58 -17.79
CA LEU A 707 29.72 18.42 -18.20
C LEU A 707 30.02 19.23 -19.46
N LYS A 708 31.23 19.78 -19.57
CA LYS A 708 31.67 20.51 -20.77
C LYS A 708 31.73 19.61 -22.00
N GLN A 709 32.21 18.37 -21.84
CA GLN A 709 32.21 17.38 -22.92
C GLN A 709 30.78 16.99 -23.33
N ALA A 710 29.91 16.73 -22.37
CA ALA A 710 28.50 16.42 -22.61
C ALA A 710 27.78 17.56 -23.34
N LEU A 711 28.00 18.81 -22.92
CA LEU A 711 27.47 20.01 -23.58
C LEU A 711 27.99 20.18 -25.01
N ALA A 712 29.27 19.88 -25.25
CA ALA A 712 29.84 19.93 -26.60
C ALA A 712 29.20 18.88 -27.53
N LEU A 713 28.99 17.65 -27.04
CA LEU A 713 28.32 16.59 -27.78
C LEU A 713 26.85 16.91 -28.05
N PHE A 714 26.13 17.45 -27.05
CA PHE A 714 24.77 17.95 -27.23
C PHE A 714 24.69 19.03 -28.32
N ARG A 715 25.61 19.99 -28.33
CA ARG A 715 25.66 21.05 -29.35
C ARG A 715 26.03 20.54 -30.73
N ALA A 716 26.75 19.43 -30.83
CA ALA A 716 27.06 18.78 -32.10
C ALA A 716 25.84 18.07 -32.71
N VAL A 717 24.83 17.73 -31.92
CA VAL A 717 23.54 17.24 -32.44
C VAL A 717 22.89 18.36 -33.27
N PRO A 718 22.35 18.06 -34.47
CA PRO A 718 21.61 19.04 -35.27
C PRO A 718 20.52 19.73 -34.46
N GLU A 719 20.33 21.04 -34.65
CA GLU A 719 19.44 21.85 -33.79
C GLU A 719 18.00 21.32 -33.71
N ALA A 720 17.44 20.86 -34.85
CA ALA A 720 16.11 20.25 -34.89
C ALA A 720 16.00 18.93 -34.10
N GLU A 721 17.14 18.28 -33.84
CA GLU A 721 17.26 16.94 -33.24
C GLU A 721 17.65 16.99 -31.74
N ARG A 722 18.26 18.09 -31.27
CA ARG A 722 18.71 18.27 -29.87
C ARG A 722 17.64 17.97 -28.83
N ARG A 723 16.40 18.32 -29.15
CA ARG A 723 15.22 18.15 -28.30
C ARG A 723 14.90 16.68 -27.96
N TYR A 724 15.56 15.75 -28.65
CA TYR A 724 15.46 14.30 -28.45
C TYR A 724 16.66 13.70 -27.72
N VAL A 725 17.62 14.52 -27.29
CA VAL A 725 18.56 14.16 -26.23
C VAL A 725 17.79 14.19 -24.92
N ARG A 726 17.12 13.08 -24.61
CA ARG A 726 16.02 13.03 -23.64
C ARG A 726 16.43 13.24 -22.19
N ASN A 727 17.72 13.14 -21.88
CA ASN A 727 18.27 13.45 -20.56
C ASN A 727 18.96 14.82 -20.51
N TYR A 728 18.73 15.72 -21.49
CA TYR A 728 19.30 17.07 -21.47
C TYR A 728 18.89 17.88 -20.23
N SER A 729 17.71 17.64 -19.67
CA SER A 729 17.32 18.24 -18.38
C SER A 729 18.31 17.97 -17.26
N ALA A 730 18.88 16.76 -17.18
CA ALA A 730 19.91 16.44 -16.20
C ALA A 730 21.17 17.28 -16.43
N LEU A 731 21.58 17.44 -17.71
CA LEU A 731 22.72 18.28 -18.07
C LEU A 731 22.47 19.76 -17.75
N ALA A 732 21.31 20.30 -18.13
CA ALA A 732 20.96 21.69 -17.90
C ALA A 732 20.96 22.01 -16.39
N SER A 733 20.38 21.13 -15.58
CA SER A 733 20.36 21.29 -14.13
C SER A 733 21.73 21.08 -13.48
N ALA A 734 22.55 20.17 -14.00
CA ALA A 734 23.94 19.98 -13.59
C ALA A 734 24.81 21.22 -13.91
N ILE A 735 24.60 21.83 -15.07
CA ILE A 735 25.26 23.09 -15.45
C ILE A 735 24.80 24.24 -14.54
N ALA A 736 23.50 24.31 -14.21
CA ALA A 736 22.99 25.29 -13.26
C ALA A 736 23.62 25.11 -11.87
N LEU A 737 23.76 23.86 -11.40
CA LEU A 737 24.39 23.53 -10.12
C LEU A 737 25.82 24.08 -10.01
N VAL A 738 26.60 24.00 -11.09
CA VAL A 738 28.00 24.49 -11.10
C VAL A 738 28.13 26.00 -11.32
N GLY A 739 27.02 26.74 -11.37
CA GLY A 739 27.00 28.20 -11.58
C GLY A 739 26.80 28.65 -13.03
N GLY A 740 26.31 27.76 -13.90
CA GLY A 740 26.04 28.03 -15.31
C GLY A 740 27.22 27.72 -16.23
N GLU A 741 27.00 27.86 -17.55
CA GLU A 741 28.00 27.48 -18.55
C GLU A 741 29.35 28.19 -18.41
N ALA A 742 29.33 29.49 -18.08
CA ALA A 742 30.56 30.26 -17.91
C ALA A 742 31.43 29.72 -16.77
N ALA A 743 30.84 29.04 -15.79
CA ALA A 743 31.54 28.45 -14.66
C ALA A 743 32.18 27.09 -14.98
N LEU A 744 31.88 26.49 -16.15
CA LEU A 744 32.53 25.25 -16.62
C LEU A 744 34.02 25.46 -16.91
N ASP A 745 34.43 26.69 -17.21
CA ASP A 745 35.81 27.08 -17.51
C ASP A 745 36.55 27.72 -16.32
N THR A 746 35.99 27.63 -15.11
CA THR A 746 36.57 28.24 -13.90
C THR A 746 36.76 27.22 -12.78
N ASP A 747 37.70 27.53 -11.87
CA ASP A 747 37.91 26.78 -10.62
C ASP A 747 36.96 27.23 -9.50
N ALA A 748 35.91 27.99 -9.81
CA ALA A 748 34.96 28.46 -8.81
C ALA A 748 34.26 27.25 -8.15
N PRO A 749 34.26 27.17 -6.81
CA PRO A 749 33.60 26.07 -6.11
C PRO A 749 32.08 26.18 -6.27
N TYR A 750 31.39 25.05 -6.20
CA TYR A 750 29.93 24.95 -6.31
C TYR A 750 29.35 24.03 -5.23
N VAL A 751 28.08 24.23 -4.92
CA VAL A 751 27.39 23.49 -3.86
C VAL A 751 27.14 22.05 -4.32
N THR A 752 27.54 21.08 -3.50
CA THR A 752 27.32 19.64 -3.73
C THR A 752 26.22 19.06 -2.84
N SER A 753 25.97 19.66 -1.67
CA SER A 753 24.85 19.27 -0.81
C SER A 753 24.40 20.42 0.09
N ILE A 754 23.14 20.34 0.56
CA ILE A 754 22.58 21.23 1.58
C ILE A 754 22.08 20.40 2.76
N SER A 755 22.12 20.97 3.96
CA SER A 755 21.62 20.32 5.18
C SER A 755 21.00 21.34 6.12
N VAL A 756 20.03 20.90 6.91
CA VAL A 756 19.44 21.72 7.99
C VAL A 756 20.27 21.49 9.23
N THR A 757 21.04 22.50 9.65
CA THR A 757 21.88 22.42 10.85
C THR A 757 21.18 22.94 12.09
N GLN A 758 20.12 23.74 11.92
CA GLN A 758 19.24 24.19 12.98
C GLN A 758 17.82 24.28 12.44
N VAL A 759 16.86 23.60 13.07
CA VAL A 759 15.43 23.73 12.76
C VAL A 759 14.89 25.08 13.26
N PRO A 760 13.74 25.56 12.76
CA PRO A 760 13.16 26.82 13.24
C PRO A 760 12.87 26.77 14.74
N ASN A 761 12.80 27.95 15.35
CA ASN A 761 12.50 28.12 16.78
C ASN A 761 11.12 27.55 17.16
N ARG A 762 10.19 27.52 16.19
CA ARG A 762 8.85 26.95 16.34
C ARG A 762 8.72 25.74 15.42
N THR A 763 8.43 24.59 16.02
CA THR A 763 8.20 23.33 15.28
C THR A 763 6.82 22.73 15.55
N SER A 764 5.96 23.39 16.34
CA SER A 764 4.60 22.95 16.63
C SER A 764 3.60 24.02 16.21
N TYR A 765 2.59 23.57 15.46
CA TYR A 765 1.53 24.39 14.88
C TYR A 765 0.17 23.72 15.06
N PHE A 766 -0.89 24.49 14.89
CA PHE A 766 -2.22 24.01 14.61
C PHE A 766 -2.52 24.15 13.11
N ALA A 767 -3.35 23.25 12.58
CA ALA A 767 -3.83 23.39 11.20
C ALA A 767 -4.50 24.77 10.98
N GLY A 768 -4.16 25.42 9.87
CA GLY A 768 -4.54 26.80 9.54
C GLY A 768 -3.51 27.87 9.93
N GLU A 769 -2.49 27.55 10.74
CA GLU A 769 -1.42 28.50 11.04
C GLU A 769 -0.38 28.58 9.92
N THR A 770 0.27 29.75 9.76
CA THR A 770 1.37 29.92 8.79
C THR A 770 2.69 29.45 9.39
N PHE A 771 3.50 28.78 8.57
CA PHE A 771 4.85 28.36 8.95
C PHE A 771 5.76 29.55 9.28
N ASP A 772 6.55 29.43 10.35
CA ASP A 772 7.49 30.46 10.80
C ASP A 772 8.94 29.95 10.63
N PRO A 773 9.70 30.46 9.63
CA PRO A 773 11.06 30.02 9.38
C PRO A 773 12.09 30.60 10.37
N ALA A 774 11.70 31.44 11.33
CA ALA A 774 12.64 32.09 12.23
C ALA A 774 13.52 31.09 12.99
N GLY A 775 14.85 31.26 12.90
CA GLY A 775 15.83 30.37 13.53
C GLY A 775 16.28 29.17 12.68
N LEU A 776 15.71 28.98 11.49
CA LEU A 776 16.17 27.97 10.52
C LEU A 776 17.57 28.34 10.01
N VAL A 777 18.52 27.42 10.14
CA VAL A 777 19.88 27.55 9.56
C VAL A 777 20.12 26.41 8.60
N VAL A 778 20.41 26.77 7.34
CA VAL A 778 20.72 25.83 6.26
C VAL A 778 22.19 25.97 5.92
N LYS A 779 22.91 24.86 5.81
CA LYS A 779 24.33 24.83 5.47
C LYS A 779 24.54 24.20 4.11
N ALA A 780 25.31 24.85 3.25
CA ALA A 780 25.79 24.31 1.98
C ALA A 780 27.20 23.71 2.17
N VAL A 781 27.44 22.56 1.53
CA VAL A 781 28.78 21.97 1.37
C VAL A 781 29.18 22.11 -0.09
N TYR A 782 30.43 22.50 -0.32
CA TYR A 782 30.98 22.75 -1.64
C TYR A 782 31.88 21.59 -2.11
N ASN A 783 32.15 21.53 -3.41
CA ASN A 783 32.94 20.47 -4.04
C ASN A 783 34.40 20.41 -3.58
N ASP A 784 34.96 21.50 -3.06
CA ASP A 784 36.30 21.57 -2.47
C ASP A 784 36.31 21.20 -0.96
N GLY A 785 35.16 20.82 -0.41
CA GLY A 785 34.98 20.39 0.98
C GLY A 785 34.72 21.51 1.99
N HIS A 786 34.75 22.79 1.59
CA HIS A 786 34.34 23.85 2.50
C HIS A 786 32.81 23.89 2.68
N SER A 787 32.35 24.56 3.73
CA SER A 787 30.92 24.69 4.00
C SER A 787 30.59 26.03 4.64
N GLU A 788 29.45 26.60 4.29
CA GLU A 788 28.98 27.90 4.75
C GLU A 788 27.45 27.91 4.89
N GLU A 789 26.94 28.94 5.55
CA GLU A 789 25.51 29.16 5.70
C GLU A 789 24.90 29.61 4.37
N LEU A 790 23.84 28.92 3.94
CA LEU A 790 23.14 29.18 2.71
C LEU A 790 21.90 30.02 3.00
N ASN A 791 21.83 31.21 2.40
CA ASN A 791 20.69 32.12 2.55
C ASN A 791 19.74 32.12 1.34
N ASP A 792 20.22 31.63 0.19
CA ASP A 792 19.43 31.54 -1.04
C ASP A 792 18.79 30.16 -1.15
N TYR A 793 17.62 29.97 -0.55
CA TYR A 793 16.84 28.74 -0.64
C TYR A 793 15.34 29.05 -0.65
N ARG A 794 14.54 28.09 -1.15
CA ARG A 794 13.08 28.11 -1.06
C ARG A 794 12.59 27.04 -0.08
N LEU A 795 11.43 27.27 0.52
CA LEU A 795 10.75 26.31 1.39
C LEU A 795 9.53 25.73 0.69
N SER A 796 9.21 24.46 0.98
CA SER A 796 8.05 23.81 0.37
C SER A 796 6.71 24.36 0.86
N VAL A 797 6.68 24.98 2.04
CA VAL A 797 5.49 25.57 2.64
C VAL A 797 5.53 27.08 2.49
N THR A 798 4.47 27.65 1.91
CA THR A 798 4.36 29.11 1.64
C THR A 798 3.03 29.71 2.10
N GLY A 799 2.21 28.95 2.83
CA GLY A 799 0.85 29.34 3.25
C GLY A 799 0.43 28.74 4.59
N GLU A 800 -0.89 28.63 4.78
CA GLU A 800 -1.47 27.95 5.94
C GLU A 800 -1.14 26.46 5.93
N LEU A 801 -0.73 25.95 7.09
CA LEU A 801 -0.35 24.56 7.30
C LEU A 801 -1.59 23.67 7.42
N SER A 802 -1.58 22.55 6.71
CA SER A 802 -2.54 21.46 6.83
C SER A 802 -1.96 20.31 7.66
N LEU A 803 -2.78 19.37 8.12
CA LEU A 803 -2.30 18.19 8.85
C LEU A 803 -1.31 17.32 8.03
N GLY A 804 -1.27 17.49 6.71
CA GLY A 804 -0.33 16.81 5.82
C GLY A 804 1.07 17.44 5.77
N ASP A 805 1.26 18.67 6.25
CA ASP A 805 2.50 19.45 6.08
C ASP A 805 3.57 19.16 7.15
N GLY A 806 3.56 17.98 7.76
CA GLY A 806 4.48 17.61 8.85
C GLY A 806 5.95 17.51 8.44
N THR A 807 6.27 17.68 7.16
CA THR A 807 7.64 17.73 6.63
C THR A 807 7.83 18.98 5.79
N VAL A 808 8.78 19.83 6.17
CA VAL A 808 9.16 21.02 5.41
C VAL A 808 10.44 20.71 4.64
N TYR A 809 10.39 20.90 3.32
CA TYR A 809 11.54 20.75 2.45
C TYR A 809 12.21 22.09 2.21
N VAL A 810 13.54 22.09 2.27
CA VAL A 810 14.40 23.20 1.86
C VAL A 810 14.98 22.84 0.49
N LEU A 811 14.85 23.72 -0.48
CA LEU A 811 15.32 23.50 -1.85
C LEU A 811 16.29 24.62 -2.29
N HIS A 812 17.40 24.23 -2.90
CA HIS A 812 18.39 25.13 -3.50
C HIS A 812 18.85 24.54 -4.85
N GLY A 813 18.38 25.12 -5.95
CA GLY A 813 18.54 24.51 -7.27
C GLY A 813 17.92 23.10 -7.29
N MET A 814 18.72 22.09 -7.61
CA MET A 814 18.32 20.66 -7.53
C MET A 814 18.47 20.05 -6.13
N LEU A 815 19.20 20.72 -5.23
CA LEU A 815 19.49 20.16 -3.92
C LEU A 815 18.27 20.30 -3.01
N LYS A 816 17.96 19.24 -2.28
CA LYS A 816 16.80 19.16 -1.40
C LYS A 816 17.22 18.53 -0.07
N THR A 817 16.80 19.15 1.04
CA THR A 817 16.86 18.58 2.39
C THR A 817 15.52 18.80 3.08
N SER A 818 15.31 18.23 4.27
CA SER A 818 14.05 18.39 5.01
C SER A 818 14.23 18.41 6.52
N PHE A 819 13.19 18.84 7.21
CA PHE A 819 13.01 18.69 8.65
C PHE A 819 11.51 18.53 8.96
N SER A 820 11.18 18.01 10.14
CA SER A 820 9.80 17.76 10.55
C SER A 820 9.24 18.87 11.43
N ILE A 821 7.93 19.11 11.29
CA ILE A 821 7.13 19.94 12.19
C ILE A 821 5.90 19.14 12.64
N GLU A 822 5.39 19.45 13.82
CA GLU A 822 4.16 18.90 14.36
C GLU A 822 2.99 19.85 14.06
N ILE A 823 1.93 19.31 13.47
CA ILE A 823 0.72 20.07 13.16
C ILE A 823 -0.46 19.36 13.80
N ARG A 824 -1.12 20.02 14.74
CA ARG A 824 -2.25 19.48 15.51
C ARG A 824 -3.58 20.03 14.98
N GLU A 825 -4.65 19.27 15.15
CA GLU A 825 -5.98 19.81 14.96
C GLU A 825 -6.30 20.80 16.09
N LYS A 826 -6.93 21.92 15.75
CA LYS A 826 -7.42 22.88 16.73
C LYS A 826 -8.72 22.37 17.35
N MET A 827 -8.64 21.89 18.59
CA MET A 827 -9.81 21.47 19.36
C MET A 827 -10.65 22.69 19.80
N PRO A 828 -11.98 22.55 19.92
CA PRO A 828 -12.84 23.65 20.33
C PRO A 828 -12.77 23.95 21.84
N TRP A 829 -12.12 23.09 22.62
CA TRP A 829 -11.85 23.25 24.05
C TRP A 829 -10.34 23.38 24.32
N GLN A 830 -10.00 23.88 25.51
CA GLN A 830 -8.61 24.01 25.96
C GLN A 830 -8.08 22.71 26.60
N GLY A 831 -6.76 22.57 26.67
CA GLY A 831 -6.04 21.44 27.29
C GLY A 831 -5.59 20.39 26.27
N ALA A 832 -4.65 19.53 26.68
CA ALA A 832 -4.14 18.41 25.88
C ALA A 832 -4.91 17.09 26.10
N GLY A 833 -5.83 17.04 27.07
CA GLY A 833 -6.59 15.85 27.42
C GLY A 833 -5.79 14.84 28.24
N THR A 834 -4.70 15.25 28.89
CA THR A 834 -3.91 14.40 29.79
C THR A 834 -4.36 14.62 31.24
N PRO A 835 -3.98 13.74 32.19
CA PRO A 835 -4.27 13.98 33.61
C PRO A 835 -3.72 15.32 34.15
N ASP A 836 -2.55 15.75 33.68
CA ASP A 836 -1.90 17.01 34.10
C ASP A 836 -2.43 18.24 33.35
N ASP A 837 -2.93 18.05 32.12
CA ASP A 837 -3.52 19.09 31.29
C ASP A 837 -4.81 18.58 30.62
N PRO A 838 -5.92 18.48 31.37
CA PRO A 838 -7.15 17.88 30.89
C PRO A 838 -7.93 18.82 29.97
N TYR A 839 -8.78 18.25 29.12
CA TYR A 839 -9.69 19.01 28.28
C TYR A 839 -10.74 19.73 29.14
N ARG A 840 -10.96 21.02 28.90
CA ARG A 840 -11.85 21.88 29.69
C ARG A 840 -13.11 22.22 28.91
N ILE A 841 -14.27 21.76 29.37
CA ILE A 841 -15.57 22.06 28.79
C ILE A 841 -16.28 23.08 29.68
N GLY A 842 -16.41 24.31 29.19
CA GLY A 842 -17.07 25.41 29.89
C GLY A 842 -18.39 25.84 29.27
N THR A 843 -18.75 25.30 28.10
CA THR A 843 -19.96 25.69 27.36
C THR A 843 -20.72 24.48 26.81
N ALA A 844 -22.03 24.64 26.61
CA ALA A 844 -22.87 23.63 25.97
C ALA A 844 -22.40 23.28 24.54
N ALA A 845 -21.86 24.26 23.81
CA ALA A 845 -21.32 24.06 22.47
C ALA A 845 -20.06 23.18 22.45
N GLU A 846 -19.16 23.33 23.43
CA GLU A 846 -17.99 22.46 23.58
C GLU A 846 -18.41 21.03 23.94
N LEU A 847 -19.40 20.86 24.82
CA LEU A 847 -19.96 19.55 25.15
C LEU A 847 -20.62 18.89 23.93
N LYS A 848 -21.37 19.66 23.14
CA LYS A 848 -21.94 19.21 21.87
C LYS A 848 -20.86 18.80 20.87
N ALA A 849 -19.75 19.54 20.80
CA ALA A 849 -18.63 19.20 19.94
C ALA A 849 -17.92 17.91 20.36
N LEU A 850 -17.92 17.58 21.66
CA LEU A 850 -17.45 16.28 22.15
C LEU A 850 -18.38 15.17 21.66
N ALA A 851 -19.70 15.36 21.81
CA ALA A 851 -20.70 14.41 21.31
C ALA A 851 -20.52 14.12 19.81
N ASP A 852 -20.33 15.15 18.99
CA ASP A 852 -20.15 14.99 17.54
C ASP A 852 -18.88 14.22 17.18
N ARG A 853 -17.76 14.50 17.85
CA ARG A 853 -16.48 13.81 17.61
C ARG A 853 -16.53 12.34 18.04
N VAL A 854 -17.12 12.04 19.19
CA VAL A 854 -17.33 10.64 19.62
C VAL A 854 -18.24 9.91 18.63
N ASN A 855 -19.32 10.55 18.20
CA ASN A 855 -20.27 9.99 17.25
C ASN A 855 -19.69 9.82 15.82
N ALA A 856 -18.64 10.57 15.47
CA ALA A 856 -17.83 10.37 14.27
C ALA A 856 -16.83 9.20 14.40
N GLY A 857 -16.41 8.85 15.62
CA GLY A 857 -15.60 7.67 15.91
C GLY A 857 -14.33 7.91 16.72
N ALA A 858 -14.18 9.06 17.36
CA ALA A 858 -13.09 9.31 18.29
C ALA A 858 -13.47 8.82 19.71
N PRO A 859 -12.92 7.71 20.23
CA PRO A 859 -13.33 7.16 21.52
C PRO A 859 -12.78 7.95 22.72
N PHE A 860 -11.70 8.72 22.51
CA PHE A 860 -10.96 9.45 23.55
C PHE A 860 -10.43 8.57 24.70
N THR A 861 -10.05 7.33 24.39
CA THR A 861 -9.46 6.40 25.37
C THR A 861 -8.24 7.03 26.05
N GLY A 862 -8.27 7.07 27.38
CA GLY A 862 -7.19 7.64 28.21
C GLY A 862 -7.19 9.16 28.32
N ASN A 863 -8.08 9.88 27.61
CA ASN A 863 -8.20 11.32 27.76
C ASN A 863 -9.06 11.72 28.96
N VAL A 864 -8.76 12.88 29.54
CA VAL A 864 -9.50 13.46 30.69
C VAL A 864 -10.24 14.72 30.27
N PHE A 865 -11.53 14.78 30.59
CA PHE A 865 -12.41 15.94 30.41
C PHE A 865 -12.88 16.45 31.77
N LEU A 866 -12.79 17.77 31.97
CA LEU A 866 -13.32 18.48 33.13
C LEU A 866 -14.43 19.43 32.71
N LEU A 867 -15.57 19.39 33.39
CA LEU A 867 -16.50 20.52 33.35
C LEU A 867 -15.95 21.68 34.18
N THR A 868 -16.07 22.91 33.68
CA THR A 868 -15.62 24.11 34.40
C THR A 868 -16.76 24.97 34.95
N GLY A 869 -18.00 24.51 34.83
CA GLY A 869 -19.20 25.17 35.32
C GLY A 869 -20.46 24.37 35.00
N ASN A 870 -21.59 24.76 35.61
CA ASN A 870 -22.90 24.24 35.23
C ASN A 870 -23.22 24.64 33.77
N LEU A 871 -23.83 23.73 33.02
CA LEU A 871 -24.14 23.95 31.61
C LEU A 871 -25.66 23.87 31.38
N ASP A 872 -26.22 24.89 30.75
CA ASP A 872 -27.59 24.87 30.25
C ASP A 872 -27.62 24.33 28.82
N LEU A 873 -28.36 23.23 28.60
CA LEU A 873 -28.51 22.57 27.30
C LEU A 873 -29.77 22.98 26.54
N SER A 874 -30.46 24.04 26.96
CA SER A 874 -31.69 24.54 26.32
C SER A 874 -31.55 24.86 24.82
N GLU A 875 -30.35 25.22 24.35
CA GLU A 875 -30.04 25.42 22.92
C GLU A 875 -30.01 24.11 22.10
N TYR A 876 -30.05 22.95 22.76
CA TYR A 876 -30.01 21.61 22.17
C TYR A 876 -31.23 20.77 22.59
N PRO A 877 -32.45 21.12 22.13
CA PRO A 877 -33.72 20.53 22.61
C PRO A 877 -33.96 19.06 22.22
N ASP A 878 -33.11 18.49 21.36
CA ASP A 878 -33.06 17.05 21.08
C ASP A 878 -31.60 16.60 21.14
N TRP A 879 -31.09 16.53 22.37
CA TRP A 879 -29.71 16.14 22.64
C TRP A 879 -29.41 14.77 22.01
N VAL A 880 -28.30 14.68 21.30
CA VAL A 880 -27.79 13.40 20.79
C VAL A 880 -26.76 12.90 21.79
N PRO A 881 -26.96 11.72 22.40
CA PRO A 881 -26.04 11.20 23.41
C PRO A 881 -24.60 11.11 22.90
N ILE A 882 -23.66 11.35 23.81
CA ILE A 882 -22.23 11.12 23.57
C ILE A 882 -22.05 9.61 23.43
N GLY A 883 -21.68 9.18 22.23
CA GLY A 883 -21.54 7.78 21.85
C GLY A 883 -22.86 7.06 21.60
N ARG A 884 -23.36 7.16 20.37
CA ARG A 884 -24.70 6.67 19.97
C ARG A 884 -24.79 5.16 19.68
N SER A 885 -23.66 4.46 19.62
CA SER A 885 -23.61 3.01 19.34
C SER A 885 -22.36 2.38 19.92
N SER A 886 -22.34 1.05 20.00
CA SER A 886 -21.18 0.28 20.51
C SER A 886 -19.88 0.55 19.74
N ALA A 887 -19.95 0.78 18.42
CA ALA A 887 -18.78 1.12 17.60
C ALA A 887 -18.28 2.57 17.77
N LYS A 888 -19.04 3.38 18.52
CA LYS A 888 -18.83 4.82 18.72
C LYS A 888 -18.92 5.17 20.21
N GLN A 889 -18.51 4.26 21.09
CA GLN A 889 -18.58 4.48 22.54
C GLN A 889 -17.57 5.55 23.00
N PHE A 890 -17.93 6.28 24.05
CA PHE A 890 -16.96 7.10 24.78
C PHE A 890 -16.16 6.22 25.73
N ASP A 891 -14.84 6.39 25.77
CA ASP A 891 -13.92 5.51 26.51
C ASP A 891 -12.89 6.29 27.34
N GLY A 892 -13.17 7.58 27.62
CA GLY A 892 -12.31 8.47 28.40
C GLY A 892 -12.79 8.71 29.84
N ILE A 893 -12.11 9.59 30.55
CA ILE A 893 -12.49 10.04 31.89
C ILE A 893 -13.27 11.36 31.76
N PHE A 894 -14.50 11.39 32.26
CA PHE A 894 -15.33 12.58 32.31
C PHE A 894 -15.61 12.95 33.78
N ASP A 895 -15.02 14.05 34.24
CA ASP A 895 -15.17 14.55 35.60
C ASP A 895 -15.97 15.86 35.59
N GLY A 896 -17.20 15.80 36.09
CA GLY A 896 -18.05 16.97 36.20
C GLY A 896 -17.64 17.95 37.29
N GLN A 897 -16.67 17.60 38.16
CA GLN A 897 -16.23 18.42 39.29
C GLN A 897 -17.36 18.90 40.24
N GLY A 898 -18.49 18.21 40.26
CA GLY A 898 -19.70 18.55 41.02
C GLY A 898 -20.70 19.41 40.25
N TYR A 899 -20.37 19.86 39.03
CA TYR A 899 -21.27 20.62 38.17
C TYR A 899 -22.36 19.75 37.54
N ALA A 900 -23.48 20.39 37.20
CA ALA A 900 -24.64 19.75 36.60
C ALA A 900 -24.99 20.31 35.22
N LEU A 901 -25.66 19.47 34.46
CA LEU A 901 -26.26 19.80 33.17
C LEU A 901 -27.75 20.07 33.37
N ASP A 902 -28.21 21.24 32.98
CA ASP A 902 -29.61 21.64 33.08
C ASP A 902 -30.30 21.52 31.71
N ASN A 903 -31.62 21.32 31.71
CA ASN A 903 -32.44 21.24 30.50
C ASN A 903 -32.00 20.16 29.49
N LEU A 904 -31.65 18.96 29.96
CA LEU A 904 -31.30 17.84 29.08
C LEU A 904 -32.55 17.18 28.49
N TYR A 905 -32.97 17.62 27.30
CA TYR A 905 -34.09 17.03 26.56
C TYR A 905 -33.58 16.11 25.45
N SER A 906 -34.04 14.85 25.43
CA SER A 906 -33.60 13.90 24.43
C SER A 906 -34.57 12.74 24.27
N ASN A 907 -34.96 12.42 23.03
CA ASN A 907 -35.56 11.10 22.76
C ASN A 907 -34.47 10.00 22.67
N ALA A 908 -33.21 10.42 22.49
CA ALA A 908 -31.92 9.72 22.39
C ALA A 908 -31.63 8.61 23.41
N GLY A 909 -31.78 9.01 24.67
CA GLY A 909 -30.96 8.54 25.80
C GLY A 909 -30.40 9.76 26.57
N GLY A 910 -29.70 9.51 27.68
CA GLY A 910 -29.14 10.60 28.50
C GLY A 910 -27.86 11.21 27.95
N LEU A 911 -27.00 11.70 28.84
CA LEU A 911 -25.75 12.38 28.49
C LEU A 911 -24.88 11.51 27.58
N PHE A 912 -24.65 10.25 27.97
CA PHE A 912 -23.95 9.24 27.20
C PHE A 912 -24.90 8.14 26.70
N GLY A 913 -24.68 7.67 25.47
CA GLY A 913 -25.41 6.53 24.94
C GLY A 913 -24.72 5.21 25.32
N TYR A 914 -23.48 5.05 24.86
CA TYR A 914 -22.61 3.89 25.08
C TYR A 914 -21.27 4.34 25.65
N VAL A 915 -20.84 3.70 26.73
CA VAL A 915 -19.53 3.91 27.34
C VAL A 915 -18.72 2.62 27.41
N GLY A 916 -17.42 2.71 27.13
CA GLY A 916 -16.47 1.60 27.09
C GLY A 916 -15.91 1.20 28.46
N SER A 917 -15.06 0.18 28.48
CA SER A 917 -14.49 -0.39 29.72
C SER A 917 -13.42 0.48 30.38
N ASN A 918 -12.83 1.44 29.67
CA ASN A 918 -11.86 2.37 30.26
C ASN A 918 -12.53 3.67 30.74
N ALA A 919 -13.84 3.81 30.52
CA ALA A 919 -14.55 5.03 30.84
C ALA A 919 -14.76 5.17 32.36
N VAL A 920 -14.52 6.38 32.86
CA VAL A 920 -14.86 6.78 34.23
C VAL A 920 -15.68 8.04 34.17
N ILE A 921 -16.95 7.96 34.56
CA ILE A 921 -17.86 9.11 34.61
C ILE A 921 -18.08 9.46 36.08
N ARG A 922 -17.64 10.66 36.49
CA ARG A 922 -17.70 11.04 37.89
C ARG A 922 -18.09 12.49 38.15
N ASN A 923 -18.62 12.72 39.35
CA ASN A 923 -18.94 14.05 39.88
C ASN A 923 -19.81 14.89 38.92
N VAL A 924 -20.76 14.28 38.21
CA VAL A 924 -21.61 14.98 37.24
C VAL A 924 -23.08 14.70 37.49
N GLY A 925 -23.89 15.75 37.39
CA GLY A 925 -25.34 15.67 37.51
C GLY A 925 -26.09 16.00 36.24
N VAL A 926 -27.29 15.46 36.10
CA VAL A 926 -28.34 16.02 35.24
C VAL A 926 -29.38 16.65 36.15
N ALA A 927 -29.49 17.97 36.14
CA ALA A 927 -30.34 18.72 37.06
C ALA A 927 -31.83 18.69 36.67
N SER A 928 -32.12 18.85 35.38
CA SER A 928 -33.49 18.80 34.86
C SER A 928 -33.52 18.37 33.39
N GLY A 929 -34.71 18.01 32.91
CA GLY A 929 -34.95 17.61 31.53
C GLY A 929 -35.94 16.46 31.40
N GLU A 930 -36.18 16.03 30.16
CA GLU A 930 -36.96 14.83 29.84
C GLU A 930 -36.17 13.93 28.88
N ILE A 931 -35.94 12.68 29.30
CA ILE A 931 -35.01 11.76 28.64
C ILE A 931 -35.73 10.47 28.23
N GLY A 932 -35.51 10.05 26.99
CA GLY A 932 -36.01 8.82 26.41
C GLY A 932 -37.42 8.94 25.82
N SER A 933 -37.96 7.78 25.44
CA SER A 933 -39.30 7.64 24.90
C SER A 933 -39.83 6.24 25.18
N ASP A 934 -41.15 6.09 25.18
CA ASP A 934 -41.87 4.86 25.51
C ASP A 934 -41.53 3.62 24.65
N ASN A 935 -40.82 3.80 23.54
CA ASN A 935 -40.39 2.74 22.63
C ASN A 935 -38.87 2.46 22.70
N ARG A 936 -38.15 3.05 23.66
CA ARG A 936 -36.69 2.96 23.75
C ARG A 936 -36.24 2.33 25.07
N SER A 937 -35.39 1.31 24.98
CA SER A 937 -34.80 0.64 26.14
C SER A 937 -33.38 1.12 26.40
N PHE A 938 -32.79 0.68 27.53
CA PHE A 938 -31.40 0.96 27.90
C PHE A 938 -31.14 2.46 28.03
N ILE A 939 -32.00 3.13 28.79
CA ILE A 939 -31.92 4.56 29.05
C ILE A 939 -31.42 4.79 30.47
N GLY A 940 -30.47 5.69 30.62
CA GLY A 940 -30.15 6.33 31.88
C GLY A 940 -29.73 7.77 31.66
N ALA A 941 -29.94 8.63 32.65
CA ALA A 941 -29.67 10.06 32.49
C ALA A 941 -28.18 10.34 32.30
N ILE A 942 -27.31 9.54 32.92
CA ILE A 942 -25.86 9.62 32.71
C ILE A 942 -25.46 8.73 31.55
N ALA A 943 -25.82 7.43 31.56
CA ALA A 943 -25.47 6.52 30.48
C ALA A 943 -26.59 5.51 30.16
N GLY A 944 -26.82 5.24 28.88
CA GLY A 944 -27.75 4.18 28.46
C GLY A 944 -27.17 2.77 28.62
N TRP A 945 -25.97 2.57 28.09
CA TRP A 945 -25.30 1.27 28.01
C TRP A 945 -23.84 1.37 28.48
N SER A 946 -23.45 0.48 29.39
CA SER A 946 -22.08 0.36 29.87
C SER A 946 -21.48 -1.00 29.53
N ASN A 947 -20.27 -0.96 28.96
CA ASN A 947 -19.38 -2.10 28.78
C ASN A 947 -18.25 -2.07 29.84
N GLY A 948 -18.59 -1.83 31.11
CA GLY A 948 -17.64 -1.90 32.24
C GLY A 948 -17.14 -0.57 32.76
N ALA A 949 -17.83 0.54 32.46
CA ALA A 949 -17.48 1.86 32.96
C ALA A 949 -17.80 2.04 34.46
N ASP A 950 -17.01 2.89 35.13
CA ASP A 950 -17.24 3.33 36.49
C ASP A 950 -18.10 4.60 36.55
N PHE A 951 -19.09 4.60 37.44
CA PHE A 951 -19.97 5.74 37.71
C PHE A 951 -19.85 6.14 39.17
N ILE A 952 -19.28 7.32 39.44
CA ILE A 952 -18.91 7.74 40.79
C ILE A 952 -19.47 9.13 41.09
N ASN A 953 -20.27 9.29 42.14
CA ASN A 953 -20.79 10.59 42.55
C ASN A 953 -21.64 11.27 41.45
N CYS A 954 -22.46 10.48 40.75
CA CYS A 954 -23.31 10.98 39.67
C CYS A 954 -24.77 11.04 40.11
N TRP A 955 -25.55 11.95 39.53
CA TRP A 955 -26.95 12.09 39.93
C TRP A 955 -27.91 12.49 38.82
N ASN A 956 -29.19 12.16 39.02
CA ASN A 956 -30.26 12.47 38.09
C ASN A 956 -31.46 13.15 38.76
N GLY A 957 -31.82 14.33 38.25
CA GLY A 957 -33.06 15.04 38.52
C GLY A 957 -33.99 15.15 37.30
N ALA A 958 -33.58 14.68 36.12
CA ALA A 958 -34.43 14.64 34.94
C ALA A 958 -35.43 13.47 34.98
N ASP A 959 -36.56 13.67 34.32
CA ASP A 959 -37.57 12.62 34.16
C ASP A 959 -37.21 11.69 33.00
N ILE A 960 -37.29 10.39 33.23
CA ILE A 960 -36.99 9.35 32.24
C ILE A 960 -38.27 8.64 31.81
N ARG A 961 -38.50 8.59 30.50
CA ARG A 961 -39.54 7.77 29.85
C ARG A 961 -38.88 6.70 28.98
N CYS A 962 -39.27 5.44 29.12
CA CYS A 962 -38.62 4.34 28.41
C CYS A 962 -39.60 3.19 28.11
N SER A 963 -39.18 2.24 27.27
CA SER A 963 -39.88 0.96 27.16
C SER A 963 -39.53 0.04 28.32
N GLY A 964 -38.25 -0.10 28.70
CA GLY A 964 -37.79 -0.98 29.79
C GLY A 964 -36.25 -1.00 29.88
N TRP A 965 -35.68 -1.90 30.70
CA TRP A 965 -34.22 -2.09 30.84
C TRP A 965 -33.44 -0.80 31.12
N SER A 966 -33.98 0.09 31.97
CA SER A 966 -33.56 1.49 32.10
C SER A 966 -33.42 1.90 33.56
N GLY A 967 -32.53 2.83 33.88
CA GLY A 967 -32.27 3.27 35.24
C GLY A 967 -32.09 4.78 35.36
N GLY A 968 -32.26 5.35 36.55
CA GLY A 968 -32.05 6.79 36.75
C GLY A 968 -30.65 7.28 36.36
N ILE A 969 -29.62 6.47 36.64
CA ILE A 969 -28.22 6.80 36.31
C ILE A 969 -27.76 6.02 35.09
N VAL A 970 -27.89 4.68 35.14
CA VAL A 970 -27.40 3.77 34.11
C VAL A 970 -28.53 2.88 33.61
N GLY A 971 -28.71 2.77 32.30
CA GLY A 971 -29.70 1.85 31.73
C GLY A 971 -29.33 0.39 31.97
N THR A 972 -28.22 -0.07 31.40
CA THR A 972 -27.72 -1.43 31.60
C THR A 972 -26.20 -1.52 31.65
N VAL A 973 -25.69 -2.52 32.38
CA VAL A 973 -24.29 -2.96 32.33
C VAL A 973 -24.26 -4.40 31.82
N ARG A 974 -23.54 -4.67 30.72
CA ARG A 974 -23.63 -5.97 30.01
C ARG A 974 -22.32 -6.68 29.68
N ASP A 975 -21.21 -5.95 29.60
CA ASP A 975 -19.87 -6.47 29.28
C ASP A 975 -18.83 -5.65 30.06
N GLY A 976 -17.54 -6.03 29.99
CA GLY A 976 -16.43 -5.15 30.41
C GLY A 976 -15.63 -5.58 31.65
N GLY A 977 -16.05 -6.62 32.36
CA GLY A 977 -15.39 -7.07 33.58
C GLY A 977 -15.96 -6.43 34.85
N ASP A 978 -15.07 -6.09 35.78
CA ASP A 978 -15.41 -5.50 37.09
C ASP A 978 -15.66 -3.99 36.95
N SER A 979 -16.77 -3.48 37.48
CA SER A 979 -17.04 -2.04 37.51
C SER A 979 -17.87 -1.60 38.72
N ILE A 980 -17.90 -0.29 38.99
CA ILE A 980 -18.62 0.26 40.14
C ILE A 980 -19.68 1.31 39.75
N ILE A 981 -20.80 1.28 40.47
CA ILE A 981 -21.77 2.38 40.53
C ILE A 981 -21.83 2.82 41.99
N ARG A 982 -21.14 3.92 42.33
CA ARG A 982 -20.92 4.31 43.73
C ARG A 982 -21.24 5.75 44.01
N GLY A 983 -21.91 6.00 45.12
CA GLY A 983 -22.18 7.37 45.55
C GLY A 983 -23.18 8.07 44.62
N CYS A 984 -24.05 7.33 43.94
CA CYS A 984 -24.96 7.90 42.95
C CYS A 984 -26.39 8.02 43.50
N TYR A 985 -27.14 9.01 43.04
CA TYR A 985 -28.52 9.18 43.50
C TYR A 985 -29.49 9.66 42.43
N ASN A 986 -30.74 9.24 42.56
CA ASN A 986 -31.82 9.61 41.65
C ASN A 986 -32.97 10.28 42.40
N ILE A 987 -33.36 11.47 41.94
CA ILE A 987 -34.55 12.20 42.41
C ILE A 987 -35.58 12.41 41.29
N GLY A 988 -35.18 12.27 40.02
CA GLY A 988 -36.08 12.32 38.86
C GLY A 988 -36.97 11.08 38.76
N SER A 989 -38.10 11.18 38.06
CA SER A 989 -38.97 10.02 37.87
C SER A 989 -38.44 9.09 36.78
N VAL A 990 -38.68 7.77 36.91
CA VAL A 990 -38.35 6.76 35.89
C VAL A 990 -39.62 5.98 35.57
N THR A 991 -40.16 6.18 34.36
CA THR A 991 -41.42 5.57 33.91
C THR A 991 -41.19 4.67 32.71
N ALA A 992 -41.71 3.44 32.77
CA ALA A 992 -41.54 2.43 31.73
C ALA A 992 -42.84 1.67 31.37
N ARG A 993 -42.94 1.21 30.12
CA ARG A 993 -44.05 0.37 29.61
C ARG A 993 -43.81 -1.14 29.68
N ASP A 994 -42.65 -1.56 30.15
CA ASP A 994 -42.20 -2.94 30.32
C ASP A 994 -41.37 -3.00 31.61
N GLY A 995 -40.67 -4.10 31.88
CA GLY A 995 -39.82 -4.30 33.06
C GLY A 995 -38.33 -3.96 32.89
N ALA A 996 -37.58 -4.35 33.91
CA ALA A 996 -36.15 -4.17 34.18
C ALA A 996 -35.78 -2.70 34.45
N VAL A 997 -36.52 -2.05 35.34
CA VAL A 997 -36.41 -0.61 35.59
C VAL A 997 -35.96 -0.32 37.01
N GLY A 998 -34.94 0.52 37.19
CA GLY A 998 -34.35 0.82 38.49
C GLY A 998 -34.25 2.33 38.78
N GLY A 999 -34.30 2.72 40.04
CA GLY A 999 -34.00 4.12 40.41
C GLY A 999 -32.55 4.51 40.12
N ILE A 1000 -31.59 3.58 40.22
CA ILE A 1000 -30.18 3.81 39.90
C ILE A 1000 -29.78 3.10 38.60
N VAL A 1001 -30.02 1.79 38.53
CA VAL A 1001 -29.63 0.95 37.38
C VAL A 1001 -30.78 0.06 36.92
N GLY A 1002 -31.06 0.03 35.60
CA GLY A 1002 -32.13 -0.81 35.07
C GLY A 1002 -31.79 -2.29 35.14
N HIS A 1003 -30.66 -2.67 34.54
CA HIS A 1003 -30.27 -4.07 34.41
C HIS A 1003 -28.77 -4.32 34.57
N LEU A 1004 -28.44 -5.20 35.51
CA LEU A 1004 -27.12 -5.80 35.72
C LEU A 1004 -27.12 -7.22 35.14
N SER A 1005 -26.35 -7.42 34.07
CA SER A 1005 -26.24 -8.70 33.35
C SER A 1005 -25.30 -9.70 34.02
N ALA A 1006 -25.48 -10.99 33.76
CA ALA A 1006 -24.49 -12.02 34.10
C ALA A 1006 -23.32 -12.09 33.10
N GLY A 1007 -23.39 -11.32 32.00
CA GLY A 1007 -22.40 -11.26 30.92
C GLY A 1007 -22.88 -11.86 29.59
N GLY A 1008 -22.32 -11.38 28.48
CA GLY A 1008 -22.47 -11.92 27.13
C GLY A 1008 -21.10 -12.18 26.49
N ASN A 1009 -21.06 -12.89 25.35
CA ASN A 1009 -19.86 -13.04 24.50
C ASN A 1009 -18.57 -13.58 25.17
N GLY A 1010 -18.69 -14.33 26.27
CA GLY A 1010 -17.55 -14.95 26.95
C GLY A 1010 -16.83 -14.05 27.98
N THR A 1011 -17.42 -12.91 28.36
CA THR A 1011 -16.92 -12.08 29.46
C THR A 1011 -17.74 -12.31 30.74
N SER A 1012 -17.09 -12.25 31.90
CA SER A 1012 -17.79 -12.21 33.21
C SER A 1012 -18.01 -10.74 33.58
N VAL A 1013 -19.20 -10.40 34.09
CA VAL A 1013 -19.54 -9.06 34.54
C VAL A 1013 -19.74 -9.10 36.05
N HIS A 1014 -19.02 -8.25 36.79
CA HIS A 1014 -19.18 -8.06 38.23
C HIS A 1014 -19.34 -6.57 38.51
N VAL A 1015 -20.56 -6.16 38.89
CA VAL A 1015 -20.85 -4.76 39.22
C VAL A 1015 -21.13 -4.62 40.69
N THR A 1016 -20.42 -3.69 41.34
CA THR A 1016 -20.72 -3.28 42.72
C THR A 1016 -21.50 -1.98 42.72
N VAL A 1017 -22.80 -2.04 43.04
CA VAL A 1017 -23.65 -0.88 43.30
C VAL A 1017 -23.57 -0.56 44.79
N SER A 1018 -22.98 0.57 45.18
CA SER A 1018 -22.74 0.87 46.60
C SER A 1018 -22.95 2.32 46.98
N ALA A 1019 -23.43 2.56 48.21
CA ALA A 1019 -23.68 3.91 48.70
C ALA A 1019 -24.53 4.73 47.71
N CYS A 1020 -25.64 4.17 47.25
CA CYS A 1020 -26.54 4.83 46.30
C CYS A 1020 -27.93 4.97 46.91
N TYR A 1021 -28.68 5.99 46.50
CA TYR A 1021 -30.05 6.15 46.96
C TYR A 1021 -31.03 6.65 45.91
N ASN A 1022 -32.29 6.26 46.07
CA ASN A 1022 -33.38 6.73 45.21
C ASN A 1022 -34.48 7.41 46.02
N MET A 1023 -34.86 8.62 45.59
CA MET A 1023 -36.03 9.37 46.04
C MET A 1023 -37.05 9.54 44.92
N GLY A 1024 -36.62 9.36 43.67
CA GLY A 1024 -37.48 9.47 42.50
C GLY A 1024 -38.56 8.40 42.46
N ILE A 1025 -39.66 8.71 41.79
CA ILE A 1025 -40.75 7.75 41.57
C ILE A 1025 -40.32 6.78 40.45
N VAL A 1026 -40.40 5.47 40.71
CA VAL A 1026 -40.10 4.44 39.71
C VAL A 1026 -41.39 3.69 39.38
N THR A 1027 -41.79 3.72 38.10
CA THR A 1027 -43.01 3.07 37.61
C THR A 1027 -42.70 2.20 36.40
N ALA A 1028 -43.19 0.96 36.39
CA ALA A 1028 -43.05 0.01 35.28
C ALA A 1028 -44.34 -0.81 35.08
N ASP A 1029 -44.51 -1.45 33.93
CA ASP A 1029 -45.66 -2.34 33.75
C ASP A 1029 -45.43 -3.75 34.30
N ASP A 1030 -44.19 -4.21 34.42
CA ASP A 1030 -43.88 -5.57 34.93
C ASP A 1030 -42.97 -5.56 36.17
N ASN A 1031 -41.77 -4.99 36.06
CA ASN A 1031 -40.76 -5.16 37.10
C ASN A 1031 -39.93 -3.88 37.33
N ALA A 1032 -40.06 -3.34 38.56
CA ALA A 1032 -39.50 -2.06 38.99
C ALA A 1032 -38.79 -2.19 40.35
N GLY A 1033 -37.58 -1.66 40.44
CA GLY A 1033 -36.77 -1.63 41.66
C GLY A 1033 -36.38 -0.22 42.08
N GLY A 1034 -36.34 0.06 43.38
CA GLY A 1034 -35.92 1.37 43.87
C GLY A 1034 -34.44 1.67 43.62
N ILE A 1035 -33.56 0.65 43.61
CA ILE A 1035 -32.14 0.80 43.23
C ILE A 1035 -31.87 0.13 41.89
N ALA A 1036 -32.19 -1.17 41.78
CA ALA A 1036 -31.90 -1.95 40.59
C ALA A 1036 -33.16 -2.62 40.03
N GLY A 1037 -33.42 -2.55 38.72
CA GLY A 1037 -34.55 -3.28 38.14
C GLY A 1037 -34.33 -4.78 38.22
N ARG A 1038 -33.37 -5.29 37.45
CA ARG A 1038 -33.02 -6.71 37.39
C ARG A 1038 -31.53 -6.92 37.63
N VAL A 1039 -31.22 -7.88 38.52
CA VAL A 1039 -29.87 -8.26 38.93
C VAL A 1039 -29.64 -9.73 38.60
N GLN A 1040 -28.81 -10.00 37.60
CA GLN A 1040 -28.40 -11.34 37.21
C GLN A 1040 -27.08 -11.74 37.91
N ALA A 1041 -26.78 -13.04 37.97
CA ALA A 1041 -25.71 -13.63 38.78
C ALA A 1041 -24.35 -12.90 38.68
N GLY A 1042 -23.66 -12.75 39.83
CA GLY A 1042 -22.31 -12.20 39.90
C GLY A 1042 -22.21 -10.73 40.31
N ASN A 1043 -23.30 -10.09 40.74
CA ASN A 1043 -23.34 -8.66 41.06
C ASN A 1043 -23.67 -8.40 42.54
N GLU A 1044 -23.36 -7.18 43.01
CA GLU A 1044 -23.48 -6.79 44.41
C GLU A 1044 -24.21 -5.45 44.57
N ILE A 1045 -25.15 -5.38 45.53
CA ILE A 1045 -25.81 -4.15 45.94
C ILE A 1045 -25.59 -3.97 47.45
N ARG A 1046 -24.89 -2.90 47.84
CA ARG A 1046 -24.44 -2.70 49.23
C ARG A 1046 -24.71 -1.29 49.76
N ASN A 1047 -25.18 -1.17 50.99
CA ASN A 1047 -25.29 0.13 51.68
C ASN A 1047 -26.11 1.16 50.88
N CYS A 1048 -27.20 0.71 50.26
CA CYS A 1048 -28.08 1.54 49.44
C CYS A 1048 -29.43 1.73 50.12
N TYR A 1049 -30.13 2.83 49.84
CA TYR A 1049 -31.50 2.98 50.33
C TYR A 1049 -32.48 3.58 49.32
N ASN A 1050 -33.75 3.19 49.44
CA ASN A 1050 -34.83 3.77 48.65
C ASN A 1050 -35.91 4.37 49.54
N ALA A 1051 -36.21 5.64 49.34
CA ALA A 1051 -37.40 6.30 49.90
C ALA A 1051 -38.32 6.88 48.81
N GLY A 1052 -38.01 6.64 47.53
CA GLY A 1052 -38.89 6.90 46.41
C GLY A 1052 -39.99 5.84 46.28
N LYS A 1053 -41.15 6.23 45.74
CA LYS A 1053 -42.26 5.31 45.48
C LYS A 1053 -41.95 4.40 44.30
N VAL A 1054 -42.07 3.08 44.49
CA VAL A 1054 -41.90 2.07 43.43
C VAL A 1054 -43.26 1.42 43.13
N THR A 1055 -43.70 1.49 41.87
CA THR A 1055 -45.02 1.02 41.45
C THR A 1055 -44.93 0.15 40.21
N VAL A 1056 -45.73 -0.93 40.17
CA VAL A 1056 -45.96 -1.71 38.94
C VAL A 1056 -47.44 -1.67 38.56
N THR A 1057 -47.74 -1.41 37.28
CA THR A 1057 -49.11 -1.12 36.80
C THR A 1057 -49.66 -2.04 35.70
N GLY A 1058 -48.86 -2.95 35.14
CA GLY A 1058 -49.28 -3.74 33.99
C GLY A 1058 -50.26 -4.86 34.32
N MET A 1059 -50.86 -5.45 33.27
CA MET A 1059 -51.87 -6.51 33.41
C MET A 1059 -51.27 -7.90 33.70
N ASN A 1060 -49.99 -8.12 33.40
CA ASN A 1060 -49.30 -9.42 33.53
C ASN A 1060 -47.98 -9.27 34.32
N ILE A 1061 -48.10 -8.93 35.59
CA ILE A 1061 -46.95 -8.71 36.49
C ILE A 1061 -46.33 -10.07 36.86
N LEU A 1062 -45.06 -10.26 36.50
CA LEU A 1062 -44.26 -11.45 36.79
C LEU A 1062 -43.39 -11.26 38.03
N ASP A 1063 -42.60 -10.19 38.07
CA ASP A 1063 -41.57 -10.00 39.10
C ASP A 1063 -41.94 -8.91 40.11
N GLY A 1064 -42.68 -7.86 39.75
CA GLY A 1064 -43.29 -6.92 40.71
C GLY A 1064 -42.42 -5.74 41.15
N ALA A 1065 -42.88 -5.04 42.20
CA ALA A 1065 -42.22 -3.84 42.75
C ALA A 1065 -41.39 -4.18 43.99
N GLY A 1066 -40.09 -3.85 43.98
CA GLY A 1066 -39.20 -4.00 45.14
C GLY A 1066 -38.48 -2.70 45.51
N GLY A 1067 -38.37 -2.42 46.81
CA GLY A 1067 -37.75 -1.20 47.32
C GLY A 1067 -36.26 -1.11 46.99
N ILE A 1068 -35.56 -2.23 46.85
CA ILE A 1068 -34.16 -2.28 46.43
C ILE A 1068 -34.05 -2.86 45.03
N ALA A 1069 -34.60 -4.05 44.81
CA ALA A 1069 -34.57 -4.69 43.51
C ALA A 1069 -35.90 -5.35 43.15
N SER A 1070 -36.26 -5.36 41.86
CA SER A 1070 -37.41 -6.17 41.45
C SER A 1070 -37.04 -7.64 41.39
N LEU A 1071 -36.07 -8.01 40.54
CA LEU A 1071 -35.63 -9.39 40.34
C LEU A 1071 -34.16 -9.56 40.70
N VAL A 1072 -33.85 -10.50 41.59
CA VAL A 1072 -32.49 -10.93 41.93
C VAL A 1072 -32.35 -12.44 41.69
N THR A 1073 -31.50 -12.83 40.75
CA THR A 1073 -31.20 -14.26 40.51
C THR A 1073 -30.17 -14.80 41.50
N SER A 1074 -29.95 -16.12 41.52
CA SER A 1074 -28.93 -16.75 42.37
C SER A 1074 -27.52 -16.23 42.09
N GLY A 1075 -26.66 -16.15 43.12
CA GLY A 1075 -25.26 -15.77 42.99
C GLY A 1075 -24.99 -14.26 43.04
N ASN A 1076 -25.93 -13.50 43.61
CA ASN A 1076 -25.80 -12.06 43.87
C ASN A 1076 -25.75 -11.79 45.38
N GLU A 1077 -25.19 -10.65 45.77
CA GLU A 1077 -25.21 -10.18 47.16
C GLU A 1077 -26.03 -8.90 47.28
N VAL A 1078 -27.03 -8.89 48.17
CA VAL A 1078 -27.71 -7.68 48.61
C VAL A 1078 -27.48 -7.54 50.12
N SER A 1079 -26.78 -6.49 50.56
CA SER A 1079 -26.39 -6.33 51.97
C SER A 1079 -26.39 -4.87 52.43
N GLY A 1080 -26.81 -4.61 53.68
CA GLY A 1080 -26.92 -3.24 54.19
C GLY A 1080 -27.89 -2.36 53.39
N CYS A 1081 -28.90 -2.95 52.75
CA CYS A 1081 -29.86 -2.21 51.93
C CYS A 1081 -31.18 -1.97 52.67
N TYR A 1082 -31.74 -0.76 52.52
CA TYR A 1082 -32.90 -0.32 53.29
C TYR A 1082 -33.96 0.34 52.41
N TYR A 1083 -35.24 0.17 52.74
CA TYR A 1083 -36.32 0.80 51.99
C TYR A 1083 -37.43 1.34 52.90
N ASP A 1084 -38.08 2.42 52.47
CA ASP A 1084 -39.22 3.01 53.18
C ASP A 1084 -40.47 2.12 52.99
N ALA A 1085 -40.90 1.50 54.08
CA ALA A 1085 -42.05 0.60 54.13
C ALA A 1085 -43.37 1.28 53.75
N GLY A 1086 -43.44 2.61 53.86
CA GLY A 1086 -44.60 3.40 53.40
C GLY A 1086 -44.67 3.54 51.88
N GLN A 1087 -43.56 3.29 51.18
CA GLN A 1087 -43.42 3.54 49.74
C GLN A 1087 -43.42 2.26 48.91
N THR A 1088 -43.01 1.12 49.48
CA THR A 1088 -42.96 -0.18 48.79
C THR A 1088 -43.14 -1.32 49.78
N ALA A 1089 -43.77 -2.42 49.36
CA ALA A 1089 -44.20 -3.50 50.24
C ALA A 1089 -43.07 -4.48 50.66
N CYS A 1090 -42.06 -4.66 49.80
CA CYS A 1090 -40.93 -5.58 50.01
C CYS A 1090 -39.63 -4.94 49.50
N GLY A 1091 -38.48 -5.46 49.92
CA GLY A 1091 -37.19 -4.98 49.49
C GLY A 1091 -36.76 -5.59 48.15
N VAL A 1092 -36.94 -6.91 48.01
CA VAL A 1092 -36.74 -7.66 46.78
C VAL A 1092 -38.03 -8.38 46.42
N SER A 1093 -38.56 -8.13 45.22
CA SER A 1093 -39.88 -8.62 44.83
C SER A 1093 -39.86 -10.09 44.37
N SER A 1094 -38.83 -10.47 43.61
CA SER A 1094 -38.62 -11.79 43.05
C SER A 1094 -37.15 -12.20 43.28
N GLY A 1095 -36.90 -13.10 44.23
CA GLY A 1095 -35.55 -13.49 44.65
C GLY A 1095 -35.41 -13.62 46.16
N GLU A 1096 -34.17 -13.69 46.64
CA GLU A 1096 -33.89 -13.65 48.09
C GLU A 1096 -33.94 -12.20 48.58
N ASP A 1097 -34.87 -11.91 49.50
CA ASP A 1097 -35.01 -10.58 50.10
C ASP A 1097 -34.23 -10.48 51.40
N THR A 1098 -33.07 -9.83 51.34
CA THR A 1098 -32.22 -9.51 52.50
C THR A 1098 -32.28 -8.03 52.88
N ALA A 1099 -33.09 -7.23 52.18
CA ALA A 1099 -33.22 -5.80 52.44
C ALA A 1099 -34.14 -5.54 53.65
N THR A 1100 -33.86 -4.47 54.38
CA THR A 1100 -34.53 -4.16 55.64
C THR A 1100 -35.51 -3.00 55.49
N ALA A 1101 -36.78 -3.26 55.77
CA ALA A 1101 -37.82 -2.25 55.84
C ALA A 1101 -37.57 -1.26 56.99
N ARG A 1102 -37.80 0.03 56.75
CA ARG A 1102 -37.77 1.09 57.75
C ARG A 1102 -38.93 2.06 57.54
N THR A 1103 -39.34 2.76 58.59
CA THR A 1103 -40.28 3.88 58.41
C THR A 1103 -39.54 5.13 57.94
N ALA A 1104 -40.25 6.07 57.31
CA ALA A 1104 -39.71 7.38 56.97
C ALA A 1104 -39.05 8.10 58.17
N GLU A 1105 -39.59 7.94 59.38
CA GLU A 1105 -39.02 8.51 60.60
C GLU A 1105 -37.71 7.83 61.01
N GLU A 1106 -37.65 6.50 60.97
CA GLU A 1106 -36.43 5.74 61.26
C GLU A 1106 -35.31 6.08 60.28
N MET A 1107 -35.63 6.19 58.98
CA MET A 1107 -34.66 6.51 57.93
C MET A 1107 -34.10 7.93 58.02
N ARG A 1108 -34.73 8.83 58.78
CA ARG A 1108 -34.20 10.19 59.05
C ARG A 1108 -33.42 10.27 60.36
N SER A 1109 -33.26 9.16 61.07
CA SER A 1109 -32.61 9.13 62.38
C SER A 1109 -31.09 8.95 62.30
N ASP A 1110 -30.40 9.43 63.34
CA ASP A 1110 -28.96 9.24 63.52
C ASP A 1110 -28.56 7.76 63.57
N SER A 1111 -29.44 6.92 64.11
CA SER A 1111 -29.22 5.48 64.18
C SER A 1111 -29.20 4.82 62.80
N PHE A 1112 -29.98 5.36 61.85
CA PHE A 1112 -29.99 4.89 60.48
C PHE A 1112 -28.78 5.38 59.69
N LEU A 1113 -28.36 6.64 59.88
CA LEU A 1113 -27.11 7.15 59.32
C LEU A 1113 -25.91 6.27 59.72
N ALA A 1114 -25.84 5.86 60.99
CA ALA A 1114 -24.78 4.97 61.47
C ALA A 1114 -24.78 3.58 60.80
N LEU A 1115 -25.93 3.10 60.32
CA LEU A 1115 -26.03 1.83 59.58
C LEU A 1115 -25.52 1.94 58.14
N LEU A 1116 -25.68 3.11 57.51
CA LEU A 1116 -25.21 3.35 56.14
C LEU A 1116 -23.68 3.56 56.06
N GLY A 1117 -23.06 3.95 57.18
CA GLY A 1117 -21.62 4.15 57.31
C GLY A 1117 -21.12 5.48 56.69
N ASP A 1118 -19.80 5.60 56.58
CA ASP A 1118 -19.11 6.87 56.31
C ASP A 1118 -19.29 7.43 54.88
N SER A 1119 -20.02 6.73 54.01
CA SER A 1119 -20.36 7.25 52.68
C SER A 1119 -21.55 8.22 52.72
N PHE A 1120 -22.26 8.28 53.85
CA PHE A 1120 -23.39 9.17 54.05
C PHE A 1120 -23.14 10.18 55.18
N LYS A 1121 -23.76 11.35 55.08
CA LYS A 1121 -23.81 12.41 56.09
C LYS A 1121 -25.27 12.78 56.40
N ARG A 1122 -25.48 13.54 57.47
CA ARG A 1122 -26.81 14.03 57.84
C ARG A 1122 -27.26 15.14 56.89
N ASP A 1123 -28.52 15.14 56.49
CA ASP A 1123 -29.21 16.33 55.96
C ASP A 1123 -29.64 17.21 57.14
N ALA A 1124 -28.70 17.97 57.69
CA ALA A 1124 -28.99 18.88 58.79
C ALA A 1124 -30.09 19.87 58.34
N TYR A 1125 -31.09 20.10 59.20
CA TYR A 1125 -32.23 21.00 58.92
C TYR A 1125 -33.17 20.55 57.79
N ALA A 1126 -32.97 19.37 57.21
CA ALA A 1126 -33.83 18.80 56.16
C ALA A 1126 -33.94 19.64 54.87
N LEU A 1127 -32.89 20.38 54.52
CA LEU A 1127 -32.90 21.37 53.43
C LEU A 1127 -32.65 20.75 52.05
N VAL A 1128 -31.91 19.64 51.97
CA VAL A 1128 -31.46 19.08 50.68
C VAL A 1128 -32.28 17.86 50.27
N ASN A 1129 -32.55 16.95 51.20
CA ASN A 1129 -33.18 15.65 50.92
C ASN A 1129 -34.29 15.32 51.95
N GLY A 1130 -34.97 16.34 52.48
CA GLY A 1130 -36.10 16.18 53.39
C GLY A 1130 -35.74 15.41 54.68
N GLY A 1131 -34.50 15.52 55.14
CA GLY A 1131 -33.98 14.91 56.36
C GLY A 1131 -33.47 13.48 56.19
N TYR A 1132 -33.58 12.88 54.98
CA TYR A 1132 -32.94 11.59 54.70
C TYR A 1132 -31.43 11.76 54.54
N PRO A 1133 -30.60 10.75 54.88
CA PRO A 1133 -29.15 10.84 54.74
C PRO A 1133 -28.68 11.29 53.36
N LEU A 1134 -27.71 12.19 53.33
CA LEU A 1134 -27.05 12.65 52.11
C LEU A 1134 -25.81 11.82 51.85
N LEU A 1135 -25.34 11.81 50.61
CA LEU A 1135 -24.00 11.33 50.32
C LEU A 1135 -22.99 12.39 50.77
N THR A 1136 -21.83 11.95 51.27
CA THR A 1136 -20.84 12.87 51.86
C THR A 1136 -20.38 13.97 50.90
N TRP A 1137 -20.34 13.68 49.61
CA TRP A 1137 -19.93 14.62 48.56
C TRP A 1137 -21.02 15.62 48.15
N GLN A 1138 -22.28 15.41 48.52
CA GLN A 1138 -23.37 16.33 48.16
C GLN A 1138 -23.18 17.69 48.82
N SER A 1139 -23.51 18.76 48.11
CA SER A 1139 -23.44 20.13 48.65
C SER A 1139 -24.46 20.31 49.78
N THR A 1140 -24.01 20.95 50.86
CA THR A 1140 -24.82 21.34 52.03
C THR A 1140 -24.59 22.82 52.37
N GLU A 1141 -24.25 23.66 51.38
CA GLU A 1141 -23.85 25.07 51.58
C GLU A 1141 -24.76 25.87 52.53
N ASP A 1142 -26.08 25.71 52.41
CA ASP A 1142 -27.04 26.38 53.28
C ASP A 1142 -26.97 25.88 54.73
N ALA A 1143 -26.87 24.57 54.94
CA ALA A 1143 -26.71 23.97 56.26
C ALA A 1143 -25.35 24.30 56.88
N ASP A 1144 -24.27 24.27 56.08
CA ASP A 1144 -22.92 24.63 56.50
C ASP A 1144 -22.85 26.11 56.92
N SER A 1145 -23.61 26.98 56.24
CA SER A 1145 -23.72 28.40 56.59
C SER A 1145 -24.47 28.60 57.91
N ILE A 1146 -25.55 27.84 58.14
CA ILE A 1146 -26.27 27.84 59.43
C ILE A 1146 -25.36 27.36 60.57
N ASP A 1147 -24.66 26.24 60.37
CA ASP A 1147 -23.75 25.65 61.37
C ASP A 1147 -22.60 26.60 61.70
N ARG A 1148 -22.01 27.26 60.69
CA ARG A 1148 -20.96 28.27 60.91
C ARG A 1148 -21.43 29.41 61.79
N VAL A 1149 -22.64 29.92 61.57
CA VAL A 1149 -23.20 30.98 62.41
C VAL A 1149 -23.42 30.46 63.83
N ALA A 1150 -23.98 29.26 63.99
CA ALA A 1150 -24.19 28.66 65.30
C ALA A 1150 -22.86 28.43 66.07
N GLU A 1151 -21.80 28.00 65.39
CA GLU A 1151 -20.46 27.85 65.96
C GLU A 1151 -19.84 29.19 66.37
N MET A 1152 -19.97 30.23 65.53
CA MET A 1152 -19.51 31.58 65.86
C MET A 1152 -20.21 32.12 67.11
N ILE A 1153 -21.51 31.87 67.25
CA ILE A 1153 -22.28 32.26 68.44
C ILE A 1153 -21.80 31.47 69.67
N ALA A 1154 -21.57 30.16 69.53
CA ALA A 1154 -21.08 29.33 70.64
C ALA A 1154 -19.67 29.72 71.10
N ALA A 1155 -18.81 30.16 70.17
CA ALA A 1155 -17.43 30.56 70.44
C ALA A 1155 -17.29 31.86 71.24
N ILE A 1156 -18.36 32.68 71.34
CA ILE A 1156 -18.35 33.91 72.16
C ILE A 1156 -18.03 33.61 73.63
N GLY A 1157 -18.52 32.48 74.16
CA GLY A 1157 -18.24 32.04 75.52
C GLY A 1157 -18.73 33.04 76.59
N THR A 1158 -17.91 33.30 77.62
CA THR A 1158 -18.21 34.32 78.64
C THR A 1158 -17.93 35.72 78.07
N VAL A 1159 -18.94 36.58 78.10
CA VAL A 1159 -18.87 37.92 77.51
C VAL A 1159 -18.00 38.85 78.37
N THR A 1160 -16.98 39.41 77.76
CA THR A 1160 -16.09 40.45 78.30
C THR A 1160 -15.93 41.56 77.27
N LEU A 1161 -15.29 42.68 77.60
CA LEU A 1161 -15.02 43.74 76.62
C LEU A 1161 -14.17 43.23 75.43
N ASP A 1162 -13.26 42.29 75.66
CA ASP A 1162 -12.44 41.67 74.60
C ASP A 1162 -13.26 40.79 73.64
N SER A 1163 -14.53 40.47 73.96
CA SER A 1163 -15.43 39.66 73.13
C SER A 1163 -16.13 40.47 72.02
N GLU A 1164 -15.97 41.80 71.97
CA GLU A 1164 -16.71 42.71 71.08
C GLU A 1164 -16.63 42.34 69.59
N ASP A 1165 -15.42 42.08 69.09
CA ASP A 1165 -15.23 41.70 67.69
C ASP A 1165 -15.87 40.34 67.35
N ALA A 1166 -15.85 39.38 68.28
CA ALA A 1166 -16.46 38.07 68.09
C ALA A 1166 -17.99 38.14 68.06
N VAL A 1167 -18.59 38.93 68.94
CA VAL A 1167 -20.05 39.19 68.96
C VAL A 1167 -20.50 39.86 67.66
N ARG A 1168 -19.77 40.90 67.21
CA ARG A 1168 -20.07 41.62 65.96
C ARG A 1168 -19.91 40.73 64.73
N ALA A 1169 -18.87 39.89 64.68
CA ALA A 1169 -18.67 38.95 63.59
C ALA A 1169 -19.79 37.90 63.52
N ALA A 1170 -20.23 37.37 64.66
CA ALA A 1170 -21.34 36.41 64.72
C ALA A 1170 -22.67 37.04 64.27
N ARG A 1171 -22.96 38.29 64.66
CA ARG A 1171 -24.12 39.05 64.16
C ARG A 1171 -24.07 39.28 62.66
N ALA A 1172 -22.95 39.75 62.13
CA ALA A 1172 -22.80 39.99 60.71
C ALA A 1172 -22.98 38.70 59.87
N ALA A 1173 -22.47 37.57 60.37
CA ALA A 1173 -22.65 36.27 59.73
C ALA A 1173 -24.11 35.79 59.79
N TYR A 1174 -24.82 36.00 60.91
CA TYR A 1174 -26.25 35.71 61.04
C TYR A 1174 -27.10 36.54 60.08
N ASP A 1175 -26.86 37.86 60.00
CA ASP A 1175 -27.63 38.77 59.14
C ASP A 1175 -27.38 38.51 57.64
N ALA A 1176 -26.26 37.89 57.29
CA ALA A 1176 -25.94 37.48 55.93
C ALA A 1176 -26.70 36.21 55.48
N LEU A 1177 -27.28 35.45 56.39
CA LEU A 1177 -28.15 34.32 56.04
C LEU A 1177 -29.49 34.83 55.48
N PRO A 1178 -30.04 34.19 54.42
CA PRO A 1178 -31.42 34.39 54.00
C PRO A 1178 -32.41 34.21 55.17
N GLU A 1179 -33.50 34.98 55.20
CA GLU A 1179 -34.48 34.97 56.30
C GLU A 1179 -35.01 33.55 56.62
N GLU A 1180 -35.16 32.70 55.62
CA GLU A 1180 -35.61 31.31 55.75
C GLU A 1180 -34.58 30.39 56.46
N LEU A 1181 -33.28 30.69 56.35
CA LEU A 1181 -32.22 29.93 57.01
C LEU A 1181 -31.95 30.40 58.42
N GLN A 1182 -32.16 31.70 58.71
CA GLN A 1182 -31.97 32.29 60.04
C GLN A 1182 -32.77 31.57 61.13
N ALA A 1183 -33.99 31.10 60.82
CA ALA A 1183 -34.85 30.37 61.74
C ALA A 1183 -34.24 29.04 62.25
N ASN A 1184 -33.24 28.50 61.55
CA ASN A 1184 -32.57 27.25 61.91
C ASN A 1184 -31.37 27.45 62.87
N VAL A 1185 -30.95 28.69 63.13
CA VAL A 1185 -29.86 29.00 64.08
C VAL A 1185 -30.37 28.90 65.52
N SER A 1186 -30.29 27.69 66.09
CA SER A 1186 -30.91 27.36 67.38
C SER A 1186 -30.42 28.15 68.60
N ASN A 1187 -29.21 28.72 68.56
CA ASN A 1187 -28.60 29.48 69.65
C ASN A 1187 -28.64 31.00 69.44
N HIS A 1188 -29.47 31.53 68.51
CA HIS A 1188 -29.62 32.98 68.28
C HIS A 1188 -29.92 33.79 69.55
N ALA A 1189 -30.69 33.25 70.49
CA ALA A 1189 -30.96 33.90 71.77
C ALA A 1189 -29.69 34.17 72.61
N VAL A 1190 -28.65 33.33 72.46
CA VAL A 1190 -27.35 33.50 73.12
C VAL A 1190 -26.60 34.70 72.53
N LEU A 1191 -26.68 34.89 71.20
CA LEU A 1191 -26.10 36.05 70.53
C LEU A 1191 -26.75 37.36 71.02
N THR A 1192 -28.08 37.40 71.10
CA THR A 1192 -28.80 38.58 71.62
C THR A 1192 -28.50 38.86 73.09
N ALA A 1193 -28.36 37.81 73.92
CA ALA A 1193 -27.96 37.97 75.30
C ALA A 1193 -26.51 38.47 75.43
N ALA A 1194 -25.61 38.02 74.55
CA ALA A 1194 -24.22 38.46 74.54
C ALA A 1194 -24.06 39.92 74.13
N GLU A 1195 -24.82 40.38 73.13
CA GLU A 1195 -24.90 41.79 72.73
C GLU A 1195 -25.35 42.68 73.90
N ALA A 1196 -26.41 42.28 74.62
CA ALA A 1196 -26.92 43.02 75.77
C ALA A 1196 -25.94 43.05 76.96
N ALA A 1197 -25.21 41.95 77.20
CA ALA A 1197 -24.19 41.87 78.25
C ALA A 1197 -22.97 42.75 77.93
N LEU A 1198 -22.55 42.77 76.66
CA LEU A 1198 -21.46 43.63 76.20
C LEU A 1198 -21.82 45.13 76.33
N GLU A 1199 -23.05 45.51 75.98
CA GLU A 1199 -23.54 46.88 76.15
C GLU A 1199 -23.64 47.31 77.62
N ALA A 1200 -23.90 46.37 78.54
CA ALA A 1200 -23.86 46.62 79.97
C ALA A 1200 -22.43 46.85 80.47
N LEU A 1201 -21.47 46.03 80.03
CA LEU A 1201 -20.04 46.18 80.36
C LEU A 1201 -19.47 47.52 79.89
N HIS A 1202 -19.81 47.97 78.67
CA HIS A 1202 -19.38 49.29 78.19
C HIS A 1202 -19.91 50.44 79.08
N ARG A 1203 -21.17 50.36 79.54
CA ARG A 1203 -21.77 51.35 80.44
C ARG A 1203 -21.13 51.37 81.84
N GLU A 1204 -20.68 50.23 82.35
CA GLU A 1204 -19.93 50.15 83.61
C GLU A 1204 -18.54 50.79 83.49
N THR A 1205 -17.83 50.57 82.37
CA THR A 1205 -16.53 51.26 82.13
C THR A 1205 -16.67 52.76 81.93
N GLU A 1206 -17.76 53.25 81.33
CA GLU A 1206 -18.00 54.70 81.18
C GLU A 1206 -18.25 55.39 82.54
N THR A 1207 -18.83 54.67 83.52
CA THR A 1207 -19.11 55.20 84.87
C THR A 1207 -17.93 55.12 85.85
N GLU A 1208 -16.89 54.33 85.56
CA GLU A 1208 -15.62 54.34 86.32
C GLU A 1208 -14.60 55.41 85.83
N THR A 1209 -14.87 56.06 84.69
CA THR A 1209 -14.02 57.12 84.12
C THR A 1209 -14.52 58.56 84.34
N GLU A 1210 -15.66 58.76 85.01
CA GLU A 1210 -16.08 60.04 85.61
C GLU A 1210 -15.65 60.14 87.07
#